data_AF-C5LBB5-F1
#
_entry.id   AF-C5LBB5-F1
#
_cell.length_a   1.000
_cell.length_b   1.000
_cell.length_c   1.000
_cell.angle_alpha   90.00
_cell.angle_beta   90.00
_cell.angle_gamma   90.00
#
_symmetry.space_group_name_H-M   'P 1'
#
loop_
_entity.id
_entity.type
_entity.pdbx_description
1 polymer ?
#
loop_
_entity_poly.entity_id
_entity_poly.type
_entity_poly.pdbx_seq_one_letter_code
_entity_poly.pdbx_strand_id
1 'polypeptide(L)'
;MASTADTWELHPQRRMSHSHRDSADTTLSASVTPLTAEIGVPGSSLYLFSIRGRDQPGISHLMCQTIADFDQSTLLDISQICIDELLMLSLLVKVDDEHVAALTKELLLPANRMGVSVSVRQLHDDSGTDSEGGERPASLEGDDGLCGSEDCLIQVVYHPPKGTVVECLPPALLLNVCSIATREGWSVVSVVHFNPDAPLWVHSLQLRVRQTGDFHPEEPIKDDIYNAASHPMGSRQRLYLLLQEVCHRVGAEVVVRPYEAPSKPKPKSLVVFGLSEVLVSNDVLMTLLKEAGKDYEGIRAQCEKQKLSVNETSHRLVAALEGASRDVVSRTIAQLRLTKGARKVCQALKYLGFKLALITSSASQSIARHVQSELGLDYALATEIEVDPNTDKITGKHGTLMDNFRKVDYMRLIADRENISQENVIVVGDYVHADYLFDQCGYRIHFNSRQQGDLRVLLHLLGYSETHVRELVELSQTGPNDSWNTPSIEEQLTPANSTVVAEMDTTSQDDSDRDVALVRSTTLTDPLARSVWDLEPLEGVSPDSALERCDIRVIGPDAPGLMELLLGPVVKTGTSIGQIVTYNLHGVFCMGMQIYVTDPESRDDCLKDILFITHGRGMDMQYSTQESLPTLPSFADLENPTGHSPSDGMCN
;
A
#
# COMPACT_ATOMS: atom_id res chain seq x y z
N MET A 1 47.57 -34.35 6.16
CA MET A 1 48.53 -34.06 7.25
C MET A 1 47.79 -33.23 8.29
N ALA A 2 47.89 -33.65 9.56
CA ALA A 2 47.23 -33.16 10.79
C ALA A 2 47.08 -31.62 10.90
N SER A 3 45.92 -31.04 11.27
CA SER A 3 45.15 -31.00 12.54
C SER A 3 45.56 -29.85 13.48
N THR A 4 44.63 -28.92 13.74
CA THR A 4 44.50 -28.15 14.99
C THR A 4 43.11 -27.52 15.05
N ALA A 5 42.33 -27.81 16.09
CA ALA A 5 41.46 -26.86 16.80
C ALA A 5 40.76 -27.59 17.96
N ASP A 6 41.16 -27.22 19.18
CA ASP A 6 40.59 -27.67 20.45
C ASP A 6 39.25 -26.99 20.77
N THR A 7 38.43 -27.75 21.46
CA THR A 7 37.16 -27.40 22.09
C THR A 7 37.39 -26.97 23.55
N TRP A 8 36.56 -26.06 24.07
CA TRP A 8 36.19 -26.11 25.49
C TRP A 8 34.85 -25.45 25.79
N GLU A 9 34.12 -26.12 26.67
CA GLU A 9 32.74 -25.90 27.10
C GLU A 9 32.70 -25.85 28.65
N LEU A 10 31.67 -25.18 29.18
CA LEU A 10 31.01 -25.36 30.49
C LEU A 10 31.50 -24.64 31.79
N HIS A 11 30.54 -23.87 32.33
CA HIS A 11 30.32 -23.34 33.71
C HIS A 11 30.12 -24.45 34.79
N PRO A 12 29.71 -24.20 36.08
CA PRO A 12 29.72 -23.05 37.04
C PRO A 12 30.15 -23.43 38.51
N GLN A 13 30.20 -22.49 39.49
CA GLN A 13 29.58 -22.57 40.86
C GLN A 13 30.08 -21.55 41.94
N ARG A 14 29.08 -20.91 42.60
CA ARG A 14 28.88 -20.56 44.06
C ARG A 14 29.72 -19.52 44.87
N ARG A 15 29.02 -18.40 45.20
CA ARG A 15 28.52 -17.85 46.51
C ARG A 15 29.43 -17.25 47.64
N MET A 16 28.96 -16.06 48.11
CA MET A 16 29.04 -15.39 49.45
C MET A 16 30.31 -14.55 49.79
N SER A 17 30.31 -13.36 50.45
CA SER A 17 29.35 -12.62 51.33
C SER A 17 29.81 -11.16 51.66
N HIS A 18 28.92 -10.38 52.32
CA HIS A 18 29.07 -9.11 53.13
C HIS A 18 29.04 -7.74 52.40
N SER A 19 28.49 -6.63 52.92
CA SER A 19 27.44 -6.28 53.92
C SER A 19 27.34 -4.73 54.00
N HIS A 20 26.12 -4.18 54.05
CA HIS A 20 25.67 -2.85 54.55
C HIS A 20 26.30 -1.51 54.08
N ARG A 21 25.46 -0.64 53.49
CA ARG A 21 25.01 0.63 54.10
C ARG A 21 23.86 1.29 53.33
N ASP A 22 22.93 1.85 54.12
CA ASP A 22 21.65 2.44 53.76
C ASP A 22 21.75 3.78 53.01
N SER A 23 20.84 3.99 52.05
CA SER A 23 20.24 5.31 51.78
C SER A 23 18.87 5.11 51.14
N ALA A 24 17.86 5.69 51.78
CA ALA A 24 16.45 5.60 51.43
C ALA A 24 16.16 6.22 50.06
N ASP A 25 15.49 5.46 49.20
CA ASP A 25 14.67 6.00 48.11
C ASP A 25 13.34 5.25 48.09
N THR A 26 12.27 6.01 48.29
CA THR A 26 10.90 5.55 48.41
C THR A 26 10.35 5.21 47.04
N THR A 27 10.57 3.98 46.56
CA THR A 27 9.86 3.43 45.41
C THR A 27 8.72 2.53 45.88
N LEU A 28 7.49 2.97 45.66
CA LEU A 28 6.29 2.14 45.72
C LEU A 28 6.41 1.01 44.69
N SER A 29 6.88 -0.16 45.10
CA SER A 29 6.78 -1.39 44.32
C SER A 29 5.37 -1.96 44.48
N ALA A 30 4.47 -1.63 43.56
CA ALA A 30 3.30 -2.49 43.34
C ALA A 30 3.82 -3.80 42.75
N SER A 31 3.87 -4.85 43.57
CA SER A 31 4.13 -6.21 43.12
C SER A 31 2.96 -6.64 42.23
N VAL A 32 3.12 -6.50 40.92
CA VAL A 32 2.28 -7.19 39.95
C VAL A 32 2.73 -8.64 39.95
N THR A 33 2.07 -9.46 40.77
CA THR A 33 2.12 -10.91 40.62
C THR A 33 1.53 -11.24 39.26
N PRO A 34 2.25 -11.92 38.36
CA PRO A 34 1.64 -12.41 37.13
C PRO A 34 0.58 -13.43 37.54
N LEU A 35 -0.68 -13.19 37.17
CA LEU A 35 -1.74 -14.18 37.25
C LEU A 35 -1.37 -15.31 36.31
N THR A 36 -0.72 -16.35 36.86
CA THR A 36 -0.59 -17.65 36.23
C THR A 36 -1.99 -18.17 35.97
N ALA A 37 -2.37 -18.17 34.69
CA ALA A 37 -3.57 -18.84 34.20
C ALA A 37 -3.40 -20.34 34.44
N GLU A 38 -4.12 -20.88 35.42
CA GLU A 38 -4.33 -22.32 35.51
C GLU A 38 -5.79 -22.65 35.83
N ILE A 39 -6.22 -23.74 35.19
CA ILE A 39 -7.46 -24.49 35.33
C ILE A 39 -8.63 -23.93 34.53
N GLY A 40 -8.79 -24.47 33.31
CA GLY A 40 -10.02 -24.37 32.55
C GLY A 40 -11.19 -24.88 33.37
N VAL A 41 -12.15 -24.01 33.63
CA VAL A 41 -13.46 -24.38 34.15
C VAL A 41 -14.19 -25.08 32.98
N PRO A 42 -14.67 -26.32 33.15
CA PRO A 42 -15.47 -26.97 32.13
C PRO A 42 -16.78 -26.18 31.96
N GLY A 43 -16.95 -25.51 30.81
CA GLY A 43 -18.16 -24.73 30.48
C GLY A 43 -17.93 -23.33 29.91
N SER A 44 -16.70 -22.79 29.99
CA SER A 44 -16.40 -21.46 29.43
C SER A 44 -16.04 -21.53 27.95
N SER A 45 -16.86 -20.94 27.07
CA SER A 45 -16.58 -20.82 25.64
C SER A 45 -16.15 -19.42 25.26
N LEU A 46 -15.58 -19.30 24.06
CA LEU A 46 -15.25 -18.02 23.43
C LEU A 46 -16.45 -17.52 22.64
N TYR A 47 -16.89 -16.29 22.91
CA TYR A 47 -17.98 -15.64 22.20
C TYR A 47 -17.53 -14.34 21.59
N LEU A 48 -17.88 -14.13 20.33
CA LEU A 48 -17.67 -12.88 19.63
C LEU A 48 -18.97 -12.08 19.63
N PHE A 49 -18.96 -10.94 20.31
CA PHE A 49 -20.01 -9.94 20.26
C PHE A 49 -19.67 -8.92 19.18
N SER A 50 -20.55 -8.75 18.20
CA SER A 50 -20.40 -7.76 17.12
C SER A 50 -21.50 -6.72 17.20
N ILE A 51 -21.11 -5.48 17.50
CA ILE A 51 -21.96 -4.31 17.61
C ILE A 51 -21.84 -3.50 16.33
N ARG A 52 -22.97 -3.13 15.70
CA ARG A 52 -22.99 -2.44 14.40
C ARG A 52 -24.07 -1.38 14.35
N GLY A 53 -23.76 -0.22 13.79
CA GLY A 53 -24.73 0.83 13.55
C GLY A 53 -24.09 2.18 13.30
N ARG A 54 -24.87 3.27 13.45
CA ARG A 54 -24.35 4.62 13.29
C ARG A 54 -23.41 4.96 14.45
N ASP A 55 -22.20 5.42 14.14
CA ASP A 55 -21.19 5.82 15.10
C ASP A 55 -21.64 7.06 15.88
N GLN A 56 -21.40 7.01 17.19
CA GLN A 56 -21.77 8.04 18.15
C GLN A 56 -20.82 7.95 19.35
N PRO A 57 -20.44 9.10 19.96
CA PRO A 57 -19.62 9.08 21.16
C PRO A 57 -20.24 8.22 22.27
N GLY A 58 -19.43 7.35 22.88
CA GLY A 58 -19.80 6.57 24.06
C GLY A 58 -20.22 5.12 23.81
N ILE A 59 -20.40 4.66 22.56
CA ILE A 59 -20.79 3.27 22.27
C ILE A 59 -19.80 2.29 22.88
N SER A 60 -18.51 2.41 22.54
CA SER A 60 -17.47 1.49 23.01
C SER A 60 -17.33 1.50 24.52
N HIS A 61 -17.45 2.68 25.14
CA HIS A 61 -17.45 2.82 26.60
C HIS A 61 -18.59 2.03 27.24
N LEU A 62 -19.83 2.22 26.78
CA LEU A 62 -20.99 1.53 27.34
C LEU A 62 -20.96 0.03 27.12
N MET A 63 -20.52 -0.44 25.94
CA MET A 63 -20.38 -1.88 25.68
C MET A 63 -19.33 -2.51 26.59
N CYS A 64 -18.15 -1.89 26.70
CA CYS A 64 -17.08 -2.41 27.56
C CYS A 64 -17.46 -2.33 29.05
N GLN A 65 -18.14 -1.26 29.48
CA GLN A 65 -18.66 -1.13 30.84
C GLN A 65 -19.66 -2.24 31.16
N THR A 66 -20.59 -2.53 30.24
CA THR A 66 -21.59 -3.60 30.44
C THR A 66 -20.94 -4.97 30.59
N ILE A 67 -19.86 -5.25 29.85
CA ILE A 67 -19.09 -6.48 30.00
C ILE A 67 -18.31 -6.47 31.33
N ALA A 68 -17.70 -5.34 31.69
CA ALA A 68 -16.94 -5.22 32.94
C ALA A 68 -17.81 -5.36 34.19
N ASP A 69 -19.05 -4.87 34.14
CA ASP A 69 -20.04 -5.01 35.22
C ASP A 69 -20.60 -6.44 35.33
N PHE A 70 -20.31 -7.30 34.34
CA PHE A 70 -20.73 -8.70 34.30
C PHE A 70 -19.58 -9.61 34.78
N ASP A 71 -19.54 -9.87 36.08
CA ASP A 71 -18.48 -10.59 36.80
C ASP A 71 -18.08 -11.97 36.19
N GLN A 72 -18.99 -12.62 35.46
CA GLN A 72 -18.77 -13.95 34.86
C GLN A 72 -18.19 -13.89 33.44
N SER A 73 -17.69 -12.73 33.00
CA SER A 73 -17.12 -12.55 31.68
C SER A 73 -15.69 -12.02 31.73
N THR A 74 -14.91 -12.31 30.69
CA THR A 74 -13.56 -11.77 30.51
C THR A 74 -13.39 -11.32 29.07
N LEU A 75 -13.13 -10.02 28.88
CA LEU A 75 -12.81 -9.46 27.58
C LEU A 75 -11.37 -9.83 27.19
N LEU A 76 -11.21 -10.48 26.04
CA LEU A 76 -9.93 -10.98 25.55
C LEU A 76 -9.34 -10.13 24.43
N ASP A 77 -10.20 -9.65 23.53
CA ASP A 77 -9.79 -8.83 22.40
C ASP A 77 -10.88 -7.81 22.06
N ILE A 78 -10.43 -6.66 21.54
CA ILE A 78 -11.27 -5.56 21.10
C ILE A 78 -10.78 -5.13 19.73
N SER A 79 -11.68 -5.16 18.77
CA SER A 79 -11.44 -4.61 17.45
C SER A 79 -12.55 -3.64 17.11
N GLN A 80 -12.19 -2.42 16.72
CA GLN A 80 -13.14 -1.39 16.34
C GLN A 80 -12.75 -0.78 15.01
N ILE A 81 -13.76 -0.52 14.20
CA ILE A 81 -13.63 0.29 13.01
C ILE A 81 -14.79 1.27 12.90
N CYS A 82 -14.48 2.49 12.47
CA CYS A 82 -15.46 3.44 11.99
C CYS A 82 -15.18 3.77 10.51
N ILE A 83 -16.17 3.63 9.64
CA ILE A 83 -16.13 4.04 8.23
C ILE A 83 -17.35 4.92 7.97
N ASP A 84 -17.15 6.20 7.66
CA ASP A 84 -18.22 7.16 7.30
C ASP A 84 -19.50 7.03 8.14
N GLU A 85 -19.39 7.41 9.41
CA GLU A 85 -20.41 7.31 10.45
C GLU A 85 -20.95 5.89 10.73
N LEU A 86 -20.39 4.82 10.17
CA LEU A 86 -20.72 3.46 10.56
C LEU A 86 -19.67 2.87 11.48
N LEU A 87 -20.11 2.47 12.66
CA LEU A 87 -19.32 1.76 13.63
C LEU A 87 -19.52 0.25 13.46
N MET A 88 -18.40 -0.47 13.47
CA MET A 88 -18.36 -1.88 13.83
C MET A 88 -17.39 -2.08 14.98
N LEU A 89 -17.90 -2.65 16.07
CA LEU A 89 -17.14 -2.98 17.27
C LEU A 89 -17.29 -4.48 17.53
N SER A 90 -16.18 -5.20 17.56
CA SER A 90 -16.10 -6.61 17.91
C SER A 90 -15.40 -6.78 19.24
N LEU A 91 -16.03 -7.54 20.13
CA LEU A 91 -15.57 -7.83 21.48
C LEU A 91 -15.50 -9.34 21.61
N LEU A 92 -14.27 -9.87 21.72
CA LEU A 92 -14.05 -11.28 21.99
C LEU A 92 -14.11 -11.50 23.50
N VAL A 93 -15.11 -12.22 23.97
CA VAL A 93 -15.41 -12.39 25.38
C VAL A 93 -15.42 -13.87 25.72
N LYS A 94 -14.68 -14.25 26.76
CA LYS A 94 -14.81 -15.55 27.40
C LYS A 94 -15.94 -15.49 28.43
N VAL A 95 -16.93 -16.35 28.30
CA VAL A 95 -18.08 -16.44 29.21
C VAL A 95 -18.64 -17.87 29.17
N ASP A 96 -19.20 -18.34 30.29
CA ASP A 96 -19.84 -19.66 30.32
C ASP A 96 -21.10 -19.70 29.45
N ASP A 97 -21.34 -20.83 28.79
CA ASP A 97 -22.49 -21.01 27.88
C ASP A 97 -23.84 -20.71 28.56
N GLU A 98 -23.95 -20.97 29.87
CA GLU A 98 -25.15 -20.68 30.67
C GLU A 98 -25.37 -19.17 30.86
N HIS A 99 -24.32 -18.36 30.81
CA HIS A 99 -24.34 -16.92 31.10
C HIS A 99 -24.36 -16.05 29.85
N VAL A 100 -24.09 -16.60 28.65
CA VAL A 100 -24.04 -15.82 27.39
C VAL A 100 -25.36 -15.12 27.07
N ALA A 101 -26.49 -15.78 27.32
CA ALA A 101 -27.81 -15.20 27.05
C ALA A 101 -28.10 -14.01 27.97
N ALA A 102 -27.65 -14.08 29.23
CA ALA A 102 -27.77 -12.98 30.18
C ALA A 102 -26.89 -11.79 29.76
N LEU A 103 -25.61 -12.03 29.45
CA LEU A 103 -24.71 -11.00 28.97
C LEU A 103 -25.21 -10.34 27.67
N THR A 104 -25.71 -11.14 26.72
CA THR A 104 -26.30 -10.64 25.48
C THR A 104 -27.48 -9.71 25.77
N LYS A 105 -28.35 -10.09 26.70
CA LYS A 105 -29.50 -9.27 27.10
C LYS A 105 -29.07 -7.95 27.75
N GLU A 106 -28.06 -7.98 28.60
CA GLU A 106 -27.50 -6.75 29.21
C GLU A 106 -26.92 -5.82 28.14
N LEU A 107 -26.23 -6.36 27.13
CA LEU A 107 -25.68 -5.57 26.01
C LEU A 107 -26.76 -5.00 25.07
N LEU A 108 -27.91 -5.67 24.91
CA LEU A 108 -29.01 -5.18 24.08
C LEU A 108 -29.65 -3.89 24.63
N LEU A 109 -29.61 -3.65 25.94
CA LEU A 109 -30.17 -2.44 26.56
C LEU A 109 -29.44 -1.15 26.16
N PRO A 110 -28.12 -0.99 26.37
CA PRO A 110 -27.38 0.16 25.86
C PRO A 110 -27.38 0.20 24.33
N ALA A 111 -27.34 -0.95 23.64
CA ALA A 111 -27.34 -0.98 22.19
C ALA A 111 -28.63 -0.37 21.60
N ASN A 112 -29.80 -0.79 22.10
CA ASN A 112 -31.08 -0.20 21.70
C ASN A 112 -31.18 1.30 22.03
N ARG A 113 -30.65 1.72 23.20
CA ARG A 113 -30.60 3.15 23.57
C ARG A 113 -29.76 3.98 22.59
N MET A 114 -28.70 3.40 22.05
CA MET A 114 -27.80 4.05 21.10
C MET A 114 -28.19 3.82 19.64
N GLY A 115 -29.23 3.04 19.36
CA GLY A 115 -29.64 2.72 17.99
C GLY A 115 -28.65 1.83 17.23
N VAL A 116 -27.91 0.98 17.95
CA VAL A 116 -26.98 0.01 17.36
C VAL A 116 -27.50 -1.42 17.55
N SER A 117 -27.14 -2.30 16.63
CA SER A 117 -27.44 -3.73 16.67
C SER A 117 -26.33 -4.51 17.37
N VAL A 118 -26.69 -5.61 18.04
CA VAL A 118 -25.74 -6.55 18.64
C VAL A 118 -26.02 -7.94 18.10
N SER A 119 -24.96 -8.63 17.68
CA SER A 119 -25.00 -10.04 17.30
C SER A 119 -23.95 -10.81 18.10
N VAL A 120 -24.22 -12.07 18.39
CA VAL A 120 -23.31 -12.95 19.15
C VAL A 120 -23.07 -14.24 18.37
N ARG A 121 -21.82 -14.69 18.35
CA ARG A 121 -21.40 -15.96 17.73
C ARG A 121 -20.46 -16.70 18.67
N GLN A 122 -20.69 -17.98 18.91
CA GLN A 122 -19.73 -18.85 19.61
C GLN A 122 -18.58 -19.20 18.66
N LEU A 123 -17.34 -19.10 19.13
CA LEU A 123 -16.17 -19.59 18.43
C LEU A 123 -15.86 -21.00 18.98
N HIS A 124 -15.79 -21.98 18.10
CA HIS A 124 -15.32 -23.32 18.46
C HIS A 124 -13.80 -23.37 18.31
N ASP A 125 -13.11 -23.95 19.30
CA ASP A 125 -11.69 -24.29 19.17
C ASP A 125 -11.57 -25.36 18.08
N ASP A 126 -11.06 -24.96 16.92
CA ASP A 126 -10.68 -25.89 15.84
C ASP A 126 -9.34 -26.55 16.20
N SER A 127 -9.26 -27.17 17.37
CA SER A 127 -8.23 -28.17 17.66
C SER A 127 -8.76 -29.52 17.19
N GLY A 128 -8.55 -29.81 15.91
CA GLY A 128 -8.97 -31.06 15.28
C GLY A 128 -8.51 -32.28 16.07
N THR A 129 -9.45 -32.93 16.76
CA THR A 129 -9.34 -34.34 17.11
C THR A 129 -9.88 -35.14 15.94
N ASP A 130 -9.04 -35.36 14.93
CA ASP A 130 -9.21 -36.49 14.02
C ASP A 130 -8.85 -37.77 14.81
N SER A 131 -9.81 -38.25 15.60
CA SER A 131 -9.78 -39.59 16.13
C SER A 131 -10.23 -40.55 15.04
N GLU A 132 -9.31 -40.98 14.17
CA GLU A 132 -9.31 -42.31 13.55
C GLU A 132 -7.92 -42.66 12.93
N GLY A 133 -7.14 -43.43 13.69
CA GLY A 133 -6.19 -44.45 13.22
C GLY A 133 -5.16 -44.11 12.14
N GLY A 134 -3.99 -43.59 12.55
CA GLY A 134 -2.76 -43.63 11.75
C GLY A 134 -1.55 -43.13 12.54
N GLU A 135 -0.63 -44.02 12.89
CA GLU A 135 0.61 -43.70 13.62
C GLU A 135 1.41 -42.61 12.88
N ARG A 136 1.62 -41.45 13.52
CA ARG A 136 2.65 -40.49 13.10
C ARG A 136 4.00 -40.92 13.71
N PRO A 137 5.06 -41.13 12.92
CA PRO A 137 6.37 -41.45 13.47
C PRO A 137 6.97 -40.21 14.13
N ALA A 138 7.42 -40.37 15.37
CA ALA A 138 8.19 -39.39 16.10
C ALA A 138 9.64 -39.40 15.60
N SER A 139 10.03 -38.37 14.83
CA SER A 139 11.38 -37.79 14.80
C SER A 139 11.52 -36.90 13.57
N LEU A 140 11.78 -35.60 13.79
CA LEU A 140 12.74 -34.75 13.08
C LEU A 140 12.47 -33.30 13.53
N GLU A 141 13.34 -32.78 14.40
CA GLU A 141 13.52 -31.35 14.56
C GLU A 141 14.06 -30.81 13.23
N GLY A 142 13.17 -30.19 12.47
CA GLY A 142 13.43 -29.57 11.18
C GLY A 142 12.32 -28.55 10.97
N ASP A 143 12.72 -27.29 10.95
CA ASP A 143 11.91 -26.11 10.70
C ASP A 143 11.36 -26.17 9.26
N ASP A 144 10.21 -26.83 9.06
CA ASP A 144 9.46 -26.85 7.80
C ASP A 144 7.96 -27.12 8.05
N GLY A 145 7.12 -26.14 7.69
CA GLY A 145 5.81 -26.39 7.08
C GLY A 145 4.62 -26.72 7.99
N LEU A 146 4.22 -25.79 8.86
CA LEU A 146 2.79 -25.57 9.10
C LEU A 146 2.27 -24.65 8.00
N CYS A 147 1.19 -25.05 7.32
CA CYS A 147 0.48 -24.23 6.33
C CYS A 147 -0.06 -22.97 7.03
N GLY A 148 0.79 -21.96 7.19
CA GLY A 148 0.44 -20.63 7.67
C GLY A 148 -0.03 -19.83 6.47
N SER A 149 -1.26 -19.32 6.52
CA SER A 149 -1.79 -18.41 5.50
C SER A 149 -0.82 -17.24 5.26
N GLU A 150 -0.17 -17.19 4.11
CA GLU A 150 0.61 -16.01 3.72
C GLU A 150 -0.36 -14.86 3.45
N ASP A 151 -0.36 -13.83 4.32
CA ASP A 151 -1.01 -12.56 4.03
C ASP A 151 -0.03 -11.69 3.24
N CYS A 152 -0.54 -10.97 2.25
CA CYS A 152 0.20 -10.01 1.45
C CYS A 152 -0.39 -8.61 1.53
N LEU A 153 0.46 -7.64 1.33
CA LEU A 153 0.07 -6.27 1.08
C LEU A 153 0.38 -5.91 -0.38
N ILE A 154 -0.64 -5.43 -1.07
CA ILE A 154 -0.56 -4.84 -2.41
C ILE A 154 -0.69 -3.33 -2.24
N GLN A 155 0.33 -2.58 -2.64
CA GLN A 155 0.30 -1.13 -2.70
C GLN A 155 0.24 -0.72 -4.17
N VAL A 156 -0.87 -0.12 -4.59
CA VAL A 156 -1.05 0.40 -5.95
C VAL A 156 -1.05 1.92 -5.90
N VAL A 157 -0.28 2.55 -6.76
CA VAL A 157 -0.22 4.00 -6.89
C VAL A 157 -0.53 4.38 -8.32
N TYR A 158 -1.70 4.97 -8.52
CA TYR A 158 -2.12 5.49 -9.81
C TYR A 158 -1.63 6.92 -9.98
N HIS A 159 -0.94 7.18 -11.09
CA HIS A 159 -0.52 8.51 -11.49
C HIS A 159 -1.19 8.84 -12.83
N PRO A 160 -2.01 9.89 -12.90
CA PRO A 160 -2.61 10.27 -14.16
C PRO A 160 -1.54 10.66 -15.19
N PRO A 161 -1.84 10.51 -16.50
CA PRO A 161 -1.00 11.03 -17.56
C PRO A 161 -0.60 12.50 -17.35
N LYS A 162 0.58 12.88 -17.84
CA LYS A 162 1.09 14.24 -17.65
C LYS A 162 0.12 15.27 -18.26
N GLY A 163 -0.41 16.14 -17.41
CA GLY A 163 -1.36 17.19 -17.81
C GLY A 163 -2.83 16.85 -17.58
N THR A 164 -3.15 15.65 -17.07
CA THR A 164 -4.49 15.32 -16.58
C THR A 164 -4.53 15.43 -15.05
N VAL A 165 -5.57 16.07 -14.54
CA VAL A 165 -5.94 15.99 -13.13
C VAL A 165 -7.11 15.03 -13.08
N VAL A 166 -6.96 13.95 -12.32
CA VAL A 166 -8.04 13.01 -12.07
C VAL A 166 -8.31 13.13 -10.58
N GLU A 167 -9.51 13.59 -10.22
CA GLU A 167 -9.92 13.74 -8.82
C GLU A 167 -10.39 12.42 -8.22
N CYS A 168 -10.62 11.41 -9.06
CA CYS A 168 -11.18 10.13 -8.68
C CYS A 168 -10.30 8.96 -9.14
N LEU A 169 -10.31 7.90 -8.35
CA LEU A 169 -9.72 6.63 -8.76
C LEU A 169 -10.56 6.00 -9.89
N PRO A 170 -9.94 5.56 -11.00
CA PRO A 170 -10.63 4.77 -12.01
C PRO A 170 -11.12 3.44 -11.41
N PRO A 171 -12.44 3.14 -11.42
CA PRO A 171 -12.94 1.92 -10.80
C PRO A 171 -12.43 0.65 -11.48
N ALA A 172 -12.14 0.71 -12.78
CA ALA A 172 -11.58 -0.39 -13.55
C ALA A 172 -10.20 -0.83 -13.01
N LEU A 173 -9.38 0.11 -12.52
CA LEU A 173 -8.08 -0.23 -11.93
C LEU A 173 -8.27 -1.10 -10.67
N LEU A 174 -9.16 -0.68 -9.76
CA LEU A 174 -9.40 -1.45 -8.54
C LEU A 174 -10.06 -2.80 -8.83
N LEU A 175 -11.04 -2.85 -9.74
CA LEU A 175 -11.68 -4.09 -10.17
C LEU A 175 -10.64 -5.09 -10.70
N ASN A 176 -9.73 -4.63 -11.58
CA ASN A 176 -8.70 -5.49 -12.16
C ASN A 176 -7.74 -6.04 -11.10
N VAL A 177 -7.29 -5.20 -10.17
CA VAL A 177 -6.41 -5.63 -9.07
C VAL A 177 -7.11 -6.71 -8.22
N CYS A 178 -8.38 -6.49 -7.85
CA CYS A 178 -9.17 -7.45 -7.07
C CYS A 178 -9.44 -8.76 -7.84
N SER A 179 -9.75 -8.68 -9.14
CA SER A 179 -10.03 -9.84 -9.99
C SER A 179 -8.78 -10.70 -10.19
N ILE A 180 -7.61 -10.08 -10.45
CA ILE A 180 -6.33 -10.80 -10.58
C ILE A 180 -5.97 -11.50 -9.28
N ALA A 181 -6.10 -10.82 -8.13
CA ALA A 181 -5.87 -11.43 -6.83
C ALA A 181 -6.79 -12.65 -6.62
N THR A 182 -8.09 -12.49 -6.84
CA THR A 182 -9.09 -13.57 -6.65
C THR A 182 -8.83 -14.77 -7.54
N ARG A 183 -8.53 -14.54 -8.83
CA ARG A 183 -8.21 -15.60 -9.80
C ARG A 183 -6.93 -16.37 -9.46
N GLU A 184 -5.95 -15.69 -8.87
CA GLU A 184 -4.70 -16.30 -8.44
C GLU A 184 -4.78 -16.93 -7.03
N GLY A 185 -6.00 -17.13 -6.51
CA GLY A 185 -6.24 -17.78 -5.24
C GLY A 185 -6.02 -16.89 -4.01
N TRP A 186 -6.15 -15.57 -4.17
CA TRP A 186 -6.03 -14.61 -3.08
C TRP A 186 -7.37 -13.96 -2.76
N SER A 187 -7.81 -14.06 -1.50
CA SER A 187 -8.98 -13.33 -1.00
C SER A 187 -8.59 -11.92 -0.57
N VAL A 188 -9.36 -10.91 -0.98
CA VAL A 188 -9.18 -9.52 -0.56
C VAL A 188 -9.74 -9.33 0.85
N VAL A 189 -8.87 -9.02 1.81
CA VAL A 189 -9.21 -8.86 3.23
C VAL A 189 -9.60 -7.43 3.56
N SER A 190 -8.90 -6.45 2.99
CA SER A 190 -9.17 -5.03 3.19
C SER A 190 -8.65 -4.21 2.02
N VAL A 191 -9.31 -3.09 1.74
CA VAL A 191 -8.91 -2.08 0.76
C VAL A 191 -8.95 -0.73 1.44
N VAL A 192 -7.88 0.05 1.34
CA VAL A 192 -7.82 1.42 1.87
C VAL A 192 -7.33 2.34 0.77
N HIS A 193 -8.14 3.32 0.41
CA HIS A 193 -7.75 4.41 -0.46
C HIS A 193 -7.25 5.60 0.38
N PHE A 194 -5.94 5.85 0.31
CA PHE A 194 -5.31 7.03 0.89
C PHE A 194 -5.37 8.19 -0.10
N ASN A 195 -6.37 9.06 0.03
CA ASN A 195 -6.43 10.48 -0.42
C ASN A 195 -7.86 10.90 -0.82
N PRO A 196 -8.74 11.25 0.13
CA PRO A 196 -10.02 11.86 -0.21
C PRO A 196 -10.03 13.40 -0.21
N ASP A 197 -9.08 14.06 0.47
CA ASP A 197 -9.26 15.47 0.88
C ASP A 197 -8.51 16.56 0.06
N ALA A 198 -7.94 16.26 -1.11
CA ALA A 198 -7.40 17.29 -2.02
C ALA A 198 -7.23 16.77 -3.45
N PRO A 199 -7.31 17.63 -4.50
CA PRO A 199 -7.05 17.25 -5.88
C PRO A 199 -5.59 16.83 -6.02
N LEU A 200 -5.35 15.54 -5.86
CA LEU A 200 -4.02 14.98 -5.83
C LEU A 200 -3.77 14.26 -7.13
N TRP A 201 -2.67 14.65 -7.76
CA TRP A 201 -2.05 14.01 -8.92
C TRP A 201 -1.63 12.54 -8.66
N VAL A 202 -2.01 11.94 -7.53
CA VAL A 202 -1.70 10.56 -7.12
C VAL A 202 -2.84 9.96 -6.29
N HIS A 203 -3.32 8.78 -6.70
CA HIS A 203 -4.20 7.95 -5.88
C HIS A 203 -3.43 6.73 -5.35
N SER A 204 -3.51 6.50 -4.04
CA SER A 204 -2.80 5.41 -3.37
C SER A 204 -3.79 4.41 -2.78
N LEU A 205 -3.77 3.18 -3.28
CA LEU A 205 -4.55 2.05 -2.78
C LEU A 205 -3.66 1.07 -2.04
N GLN A 206 -4.15 0.60 -0.90
CA GLN A 206 -3.51 -0.44 -0.13
C GLN A 206 -4.51 -1.58 0.08
N LEU A 207 -4.17 -2.76 -0.42
CA LEU A 207 -4.98 -3.95 -0.26
C LEU A 207 -4.23 -4.97 0.59
N ARG A 208 -4.90 -5.51 1.61
CA ARG A 208 -4.44 -6.73 2.27
C ARG A 208 -5.14 -7.90 1.60
N VAL A 209 -4.38 -8.90 1.18
CA VAL A 209 -4.91 -10.13 0.59
C VAL A 209 -4.39 -11.35 1.34
N ARG A 210 -5.16 -12.43 1.36
CA ARG A 210 -4.84 -13.69 2.04
C ARG A 210 -4.91 -14.83 1.05
N GLN A 211 -3.88 -15.68 1.02
CA GLN A 211 -3.91 -16.87 0.18
C GLN A 211 -5.00 -17.84 0.66
N THR A 212 -5.87 -18.26 -0.25
CA THR A 212 -6.95 -19.21 0.01
C THR A 212 -6.67 -20.53 -0.71
N GLY A 213 -6.34 -21.57 0.06
CA GLY A 213 -6.08 -22.91 -0.46
C GLY A 213 -4.68 -23.12 -1.04
N ASP A 214 -4.45 -24.32 -1.57
CA ASP A 214 -3.18 -24.71 -2.17
C ASP A 214 -2.98 -24.00 -3.53
N PHE A 215 -1.80 -23.40 -3.71
CA PHE A 215 -1.47 -22.73 -4.97
C PHE A 215 -1.23 -23.77 -6.07
N HIS A 216 -2.13 -23.78 -7.05
CA HIS A 216 -1.95 -24.50 -8.30
C HIS A 216 -1.98 -23.50 -9.46
N PRO A 217 -0.84 -23.25 -10.14
CA PRO A 217 -0.83 -22.32 -11.27
C PRO A 217 -1.70 -22.88 -12.40
N GLU A 218 -2.85 -22.24 -12.66
CA GLU A 218 -3.82 -22.72 -13.65
C GLU A 218 -3.26 -22.75 -15.08
N GLU A 219 -2.40 -21.78 -15.44
CA GLU A 219 -1.72 -21.72 -16.73
C GLU A 219 -0.33 -21.03 -16.64
N PRO A 220 0.65 -21.43 -17.47
CA PRO A 220 1.86 -20.63 -17.66
C PRO A 220 1.50 -19.24 -18.19
N ILE A 221 2.22 -18.20 -17.76
CA ILE A 221 2.05 -16.84 -18.29
C ILE A 221 2.37 -16.89 -19.79
N LYS A 222 1.34 -16.87 -20.64
CA LYS A 222 1.47 -16.93 -22.09
C LYS A 222 1.76 -15.53 -22.59
N ASP A 223 3.04 -15.17 -22.61
CA ASP A 223 3.50 -14.01 -23.34
C ASP A 223 4.85 -14.30 -24.00
N ASP A 224 4.98 -13.97 -25.29
CA ASP A 224 6.19 -14.14 -26.11
C ASP A 224 7.42 -13.37 -25.56
N ILE A 225 7.20 -12.56 -24.52
CA ILE A 225 8.19 -11.77 -23.77
C ILE A 225 8.89 -12.62 -22.69
N TYR A 226 8.21 -13.66 -22.16
CA TYR A 226 8.72 -14.51 -21.08
C TYR A 226 9.50 -15.72 -21.60
N ASN A 227 10.60 -15.47 -22.32
CA ASN A 227 11.59 -16.50 -22.62
C ASN A 227 12.52 -16.76 -21.42
N ALA A 228 11.99 -17.03 -20.21
CA ALA A 228 12.86 -17.30 -19.05
C ALA A 228 12.27 -18.00 -17.81
N ALA A 229 10.98 -18.35 -17.71
CA ALA A 229 10.50 -19.06 -16.51
C ALA A 229 10.81 -20.57 -16.58
N SER A 230 12.08 -20.93 -16.43
CA SER A 230 12.54 -22.34 -16.28
C SER A 230 12.40 -22.87 -14.85
N HIS A 231 11.86 -22.04 -13.93
CA HIS A 231 11.71 -22.35 -12.52
C HIS A 231 10.26 -22.17 -12.06
N PRO A 232 9.76 -23.00 -11.13
CA PRO A 232 8.46 -22.80 -10.52
C PRO A 232 8.44 -21.46 -9.76
N MET A 233 7.49 -20.59 -10.11
CA MET A 233 7.31 -19.30 -9.44
C MET A 233 6.39 -19.46 -8.24
N GLY A 234 6.70 -18.82 -7.13
CA GLY A 234 5.79 -18.75 -5.98
C GLY A 234 4.55 -17.91 -6.27
N SER A 235 3.50 -18.11 -5.47
CA SER A 235 2.19 -17.45 -5.61
C SER A 235 2.32 -15.92 -5.61
N ARG A 236 3.14 -15.36 -4.71
CA ARG A 236 3.37 -13.91 -4.59
C ARG A 236 4.12 -13.32 -5.77
N GLN A 237 5.15 -14.00 -6.28
CA GLN A 237 5.91 -13.54 -7.45
C GLN A 237 5.01 -13.47 -8.68
N ARG A 238 4.18 -14.51 -8.87
CA ARG A 238 3.20 -14.55 -9.95
C ARG A 238 2.16 -13.43 -9.82
N LEU A 239 1.62 -13.21 -8.62
CA LEU A 239 0.69 -12.11 -8.34
C LEU A 239 1.30 -10.75 -8.70
N TYR A 240 2.55 -10.49 -8.27
CA TYR A 240 3.25 -9.25 -8.61
C TYR A 240 3.37 -9.02 -10.12
N LEU A 241 3.79 -10.03 -10.89
CA LEU A 241 4.00 -9.87 -12.34
C LEU A 241 2.70 -9.56 -13.08
N LEU A 242 1.62 -10.28 -12.76
CA LEU A 242 0.31 -10.05 -13.39
C LEU A 242 -0.23 -8.65 -13.06
N LEU A 243 -0.10 -8.24 -11.79
CA LEU A 243 -0.50 -6.90 -11.37
C LEU A 243 0.37 -5.82 -12.02
N GLN A 244 1.68 -6.04 -12.13
CA GLN A 244 2.62 -5.07 -12.71
C GLN A 244 2.27 -4.78 -14.17
N GLU A 245 2.00 -5.80 -14.97
CA GLU A 245 1.61 -5.65 -16.37
C GLU A 245 0.33 -4.81 -16.53
N VAL A 246 -0.70 -5.11 -15.72
CA VAL A 246 -1.99 -4.41 -15.79
C VAL A 246 -1.87 -2.98 -15.28
N CYS A 247 -1.21 -2.77 -14.14
CA CYS A 247 -1.00 -1.45 -13.57
C CYS A 247 -0.20 -0.57 -14.55
N HIS A 248 0.89 -1.11 -15.13
CA HIS A 248 1.74 -0.35 -16.04
C HIS A 248 0.98 0.15 -17.28
N ARG A 249 0.10 -0.67 -17.86
CA ARG A 249 -0.74 -0.28 -19.02
C ARG A 249 -1.65 0.91 -18.74
N VAL A 250 -2.11 1.06 -17.50
CA VAL A 250 -3.06 2.12 -17.12
C VAL A 250 -2.37 3.30 -16.42
N GLY A 251 -1.04 3.37 -16.35
CA GLY A 251 -0.34 4.44 -15.64
C GLY A 251 -0.42 4.30 -14.11
N ALA A 252 -0.45 3.07 -13.62
CA ALA A 252 -0.32 2.75 -12.20
C ALA A 252 0.95 1.94 -11.94
N GLU A 253 1.46 2.06 -10.72
CA GLU A 253 2.58 1.26 -10.24
C GLU A 253 2.14 0.41 -9.06
N VAL A 254 2.75 -0.76 -8.90
CA VAL A 254 2.37 -1.72 -7.86
C VAL A 254 3.59 -2.27 -7.12
N VAL A 255 3.43 -2.45 -5.82
CA VAL A 255 4.34 -3.20 -4.95
C VAL A 255 3.54 -4.29 -4.27
N VAL A 256 4.03 -5.53 -4.34
CA VAL A 256 3.49 -6.67 -3.59
C VAL A 256 4.55 -7.15 -2.61
N ARG A 257 4.16 -7.29 -1.35
CA ARG A 257 5.06 -7.69 -0.26
C ARG A 257 4.33 -8.54 0.77
N PRO A 258 5.05 -9.36 1.56
CA PRO A 258 4.42 -10.02 2.70
C PRO A 258 3.82 -8.98 3.66
N TYR A 259 2.68 -9.33 4.24
CA TYR A 259 2.02 -8.51 5.24
C TYR A 259 2.76 -8.66 6.58
N GLU A 260 3.41 -7.59 7.00
CA GLU A 260 3.94 -7.41 8.35
C GLU A 260 3.32 -6.13 8.93
N ALA A 261 2.97 -6.15 10.21
CA ALA A 261 2.68 -4.93 10.95
C ALA A 261 4.03 -4.37 11.46
N PRO A 262 4.42 -3.12 11.12
CA PRO A 262 3.65 -2.06 10.45
C PRO A 262 3.63 -2.11 8.91
N SER A 263 2.63 -1.48 8.30
CA SER A 263 2.43 -1.41 6.84
C SER A 263 3.44 -0.53 6.07
N LYS A 264 4.56 -0.13 6.69
CA LYS A 264 5.61 0.70 6.10
C LYS A 264 6.97 0.01 6.26
N PRO A 265 7.96 0.29 5.39
CA PRO A 265 9.31 -0.24 5.56
C PRO A 265 9.90 0.18 6.91
N LYS A 266 10.71 -0.70 7.50
CA LYS A 266 11.43 -0.41 8.75
C LYS A 266 12.43 0.74 8.52
N PRO A 267 12.67 1.64 9.47
CA PRO A 267 13.68 2.72 9.34
C PRO A 267 15.05 2.21 8.89
N LYS A 268 15.43 0.99 9.33
CA LYS A 268 16.67 0.31 8.95
C LYS A 268 16.52 -0.40 7.59
N SER A 269 16.25 0.38 6.55
CA SER A 269 16.08 -0.10 5.16
C SER A 269 17.13 0.51 4.22
N LEU A 270 17.42 -0.20 3.13
CA LEU A 270 18.32 0.25 2.06
C LEU A 270 17.51 0.57 0.81
N VAL A 271 17.64 1.78 0.27
CA VAL A 271 17.08 2.15 -1.04
C VAL A 271 18.19 2.21 -2.06
N VAL A 272 18.10 1.37 -3.08
CA VAL A 272 18.99 1.30 -4.23
C VAL A 272 18.31 1.92 -5.43
N PHE A 273 18.86 3.03 -5.92
CA PHE A 273 18.37 3.73 -7.09
C PHE A 273 19.16 3.40 -8.35
N GLY A 274 18.45 3.30 -9.47
CA GLY A 274 19.01 3.54 -10.80
C GLY A 274 19.34 5.02 -11.03
N LEU A 275 20.06 5.32 -12.12
CA LEU A 275 20.45 6.70 -12.44
C LEU A 275 19.56 7.31 -13.53
N SER A 276 19.74 6.85 -14.77
CA SER A 276 19.06 7.39 -15.95
C SER A 276 17.58 7.09 -15.87
N GLU A 277 16.78 8.13 -16.11
CA GLU A 277 15.31 8.10 -16.03
C GLU A 277 14.78 7.75 -14.64
N VAL A 278 15.61 7.81 -13.59
CA VAL A 278 15.24 7.53 -12.20
C VAL A 278 15.60 8.71 -11.31
N LEU A 279 16.87 8.86 -10.92
CA LEU A 279 17.36 10.02 -10.18
C LEU A 279 17.61 11.23 -11.09
N VAL A 280 17.87 10.97 -12.37
CA VAL A 280 18.11 11.98 -13.41
C VAL A 280 17.08 11.78 -14.52
N SER A 281 16.47 12.87 -15.00
CA SER A 281 15.34 12.81 -15.95
C SER A 281 15.70 12.40 -17.38
N ASN A 282 17.00 12.40 -17.71
CA ASN A 282 17.53 12.12 -19.04
C ASN A 282 18.43 10.88 -19.05
N ASP A 283 18.57 10.28 -20.24
CA ASP A 283 19.57 9.23 -20.49
C ASP A 283 20.98 9.86 -20.45
N VAL A 284 21.82 9.35 -19.55
CA VAL A 284 23.16 9.90 -19.31
C VAL A 284 24.13 9.51 -20.42
N LEU A 285 24.03 8.29 -20.99
CA LEU A 285 24.84 7.88 -22.14
C LEU A 285 24.46 8.68 -23.39
N MET A 286 23.16 8.93 -23.60
CA MET A 286 22.69 9.83 -24.66
C MET A 286 23.33 11.21 -24.54
N THR A 287 23.34 11.76 -23.32
CA THR A 287 23.89 13.10 -23.06
C THR A 287 25.41 13.13 -23.27
N LEU A 288 26.13 12.09 -22.84
CA LEU A 288 27.57 11.94 -23.08
C LEU A 288 27.90 11.90 -24.59
N LEU A 289 27.17 11.10 -25.36
CA LEU A 289 27.40 10.98 -26.81
C LEU A 289 27.11 12.30 -27.54
N LYS A 290 26.04 12.99 -27.16
CA LYS A 290 25.71 14.31 -27.71
C LYS A 290 26.83 15.33 -27.43
N GLU A 291 27.34 15.37 -26.20
CA GLU A 291 28.47 16.24 -25.81
C GLU A 291 29.82 15.86 -26.47
N ALA A 292 29.94 14.62 -26.93
CA ALA A 292 31.06 14.13 -27.72
C ALA A 292 30.86 14.32 -29.25
N GLY A 293 29.72 14.89 -29.68
CA GLY A 293 29.38 15.07 -31.10
C GLY A 293 29.13 13.76 -31.85
N LYS A 294 28.63 12.73 -31.14
CA LYS A 294 28.36 11.39 -31.68
C LYS A 294 26.85 11.17 -31.87
N ASP A 295 26.50 10.33 -32.83
CA ASP A 295 25.11 10.02 -33.18
C ASP A 295 24.55 8.89 -32.32
N TYR A 296 23.90 9.26 -31.21
CA TYR A 296 23.24 8.30 -30.32
C TYR A 296 22.09 7.54 -31.02
N GLU A 297 21.21 8.26 -31.72
CA GLU A 297 19.99 7.68 -32.30
C GLU A 297 20.34 6.67 -33.40
N GLY A 298 21.30 6.99 -34.26
CA GLY A 298 21.78 6.07 -35.28
C GLY A 298 22.40 4.79 -34.71
N ILE A 299 23.18 4.89 -33.63
CA ILE A 299 23.77 3.71 -32.96
C ILE A 299 22.68 2.87 -32.31
N ARG A 300 21.74 3.50 -31.60
CA ARG A 300 20.65 2.80 -30.91
C ARG A 300 19.73 2.08 -31.90
N ALA A 301 19.33 2.74 -32.98
CA ALA A 301 18.54 2.12 -34.05
C ALA A 301 19.24 0.92 -34.71
N GLN A 302 20.57 0.97 -34.86
CA GLN A 302 21.35 -0.17 -35.34
C GLN A 302 21.38 -1.33 -34.34
N CYS A 303 21.48 -1.04 -33.05
CA CYS A 303 21.46 -2.06 -31.99
C CYS A 303 20.08 -2.75 -31.93
N GLU A 304 19.00 -1.98 -32.02
CA GLU A 304 17.63 -2.48 -32.06
C GLU A 304 17.39 -3.35 -33.30
N LYS A 305 17.84 -2.91 -34.48
CA LYS A 305 17.76 -3.71 -35.72
C LYS A 305 18.49 -5.06 -35.61
N GLN A 306 19.55 -5.11 -34.82
CA GLN A 306 20.34 -6.31 -34.58
C GLN A 306 19.86 -7.14 -33.38
N LYS A 307 18.79 -6.70 -32.69
CA LYS A 307 18.24 -7.33 -31.48
C LYS A 307 19.31 -7.55 -30.40
N LEU A 308 20.23 -6.59 -30.26
CA LEU A 308 21.27 -6.65 -29.23
C LEU A 308 20.65 -6.54 -27.83
N SER A 309 21.26 -7.23 -26.87
CA SER A 309 20.94 -7.08 -25.46
C SER A 309 21.27 -5.67 -24.94
N VAL A 310 20.75 -5.33 -23.76
CA VAL A 310 21.03 -4.04 -23.08
C VAL A 310 22.54 -3.85 -22.85
N ASN A 311 23.25 -4.91 -22.44
CA ASN A 311 24.69 -4.85 -22.21
C ASN A 311 25.47 -4.66 -23.52
N GLU A 312 25.12 -5.37 -24.59
CA GLU A 312 25.74 -5.21 -25.91
C GLU A 312 25.50 -3.81 -26.48
N THR A 313 24.30 -3.28 -26.30
CA THR A 313 23.95 -1.90 -26.69
C THR A 313 24.80 -0.89 -25.90
N SER A 314 24.94 -1.08 -24.58
CA SER A 314 25.81 -0.24 -23.75
C SER A 314 27.26 -0.27 -24.21
N HIS A 315 27.80 -1.46 -24.51
CA HIS A 315 29.14 -1.61 -25.07
C HIS A 315 29.34 -0.83 -26.37
N ARG A 316 28.34 -0.85 -27.26
CA ARG A 316 28.40 -0.08 -28.53
C ARG A 316 28.37 1.43 -28.31
N LEU A 317 27.52 1.89 -27.39
CA LEU A 317 27.42 3.30 -27.06
C LEU A 317 28.72 3.83 -26.44
N VAL A 318 29.34 3.05 -25.55
CA VAL A 318 30.63 3.43 -24.95
C VAL A 318 31.77 3.35 -25.96
N ALA A 319 31.79 2.34 -26.84
CA ALA A 319 32.78 2.27 -27.93
C ALA A 319 32.74 3.50 -28.84
N ALA A 320 31.56 4.07 -29.09
CA ALA A 320 31.43 5.28 -29.90
C ALA A 320 32.06 6.54 -29.27
N LEU A 321 32.28 6.54 -27.94
CA LEU A 321 32.98 7.60 -27.22
C LEU A 321 34.50 7.55 -27.39
N GLU A 322 35.06 6.56 -28.09
CA GLU A 322 36.50 6.46 -28.34
C GLU A 322 37.06 7.77 -28.94
N GLY A 323 38.14 8.24 -28.34
CA GLY A 323 38.85 9.46 -28.72
C GLY A 323 38.24 10.76 -28.20
N ALA A 324 37.09 10.71 -27.50
CA ALA A 324 36.50 11.89 -26.87
C ALA A 324 37.35 12.38 -25.69
N SER A 325 37.46 13.70 -25.52
CA SER A 325 38.14 14.30 -24.35
C SER A 325 37.39 13.96 -23.06
N ARG A 326 38.15 13.74 -21.97
CA ARG A 326 37.59 13.58 -20.62
C ARG A 326 36.67 14.73 -20.20
N ASP A 327 36.87 15.94 -20.73
CA ASP A 327 36.03 17.12 -20.46
C ASP A 327 34.55 16.91 -20.81
N VAL A 328 34.23 15.96 -21.69
CA VAL A 328 32.84 15.58 -22.01
C VAL A 328 32.09 15.21 -20.74
N VAL A 329 32.72 14.51 -19.79
CA VAL A 329 32.11 14.12 -18.52
C VAL A 329 31.73 15.34 -17.69
N SER A 330 32.62 16.33 -17.59
CA SER A 330 32.36 17.59 -16.87
C SER A 330 31.24 18.40 -17.50
N ARG A 331 31.18 18.46 -18.85
CA ARG A 331 30.08 19.12 -19.56
C ARG A 331 28.74 18.40 -19.38
N THR A 332 28.75 17.07 -19.40
CA THR A 332 27.55 16.27 -19.09
C THR A 332 27.06 16.54 -17.67
N ILE A 333 27.95 16.56 -16.68
CA ILE A 333 27.60 16.89 -15.28
C ILE A 333 26.87 18.24 -15.21
N ALA A 334 27.36 19.26 -15.91
CA ALA A 334 26.75 20.59 -15.92
C ALA A 334 25.34 20.63 -16.56
N GLN A 335 24.95 19.61 -17.32
CA GLN A 335 23.64 19.49 -17.97
C GLN A 335 22.71 18.49 -17.30
N LEU A 336 23.16 17.77 -16.26
CA LEU A 336 22.33 16.79 -15.56
C LEU A 336 21.11 17.49 -14.96
N ARG A 337 19.94 16.90 -15.20
CA ARG A 337 18.68 17.36 -14.61
C ARG A 337 18.19 16.30 -13.66
N LEU A 338 18.23 16.59 -12.36
CA LEU A 338 17.63 15.73 -11.36
C LEU A 338 16.13 15.59 -11.62
N THR A 339 15.61 14.39 -11.39
CA THR A 339 14.17 14.13 -11.45
C THR A 339 13.44 15.01 -10.44
N LYS A 340 12.26 15.51 -10.81
CA LYS A 340 11.42 16.32 -9.90
C LYS A 340 11.18 15.52 -8.61
N GLY A 341 11.30 16.19 -7.46
CA GLY A 341 11.15 15.55 -6.15
C GLY A 341 12.36 14.75 -5.65
N ALA A 342 13.38 14.46 -6.49
CA ALA A 342 14.49 13.59 -6.09
C ALA A 342 15.24 14.05 -4.83
N ARG A 343 15.56 15.36 -4.73
CA ARG A 343 16.19 15.93 -3.53
C ARG A 343 15.34 15.73 -2.27
N LYS A 344 14.06 16.10 -2.36
CA LYS A 344 13.10 16.04 -1.26
C LYS A 344 12.90 14.60 -0.77
N VAL A 345 12.75 13.66 -1.70
CA VAL A 345 12.60 12.23 -1.40
C VAL A 345 13.86 11.67 -0.74
N CYS A 346 15.05 11.96 -1.27
CA CYS A 346 16.29 11.51 -0.64
C CYS A 346 16.44 12.08 0.78
N GLN A 347 16.16 13.37 0.98
CA GLN A 347 16.19 13.99 2.31
C GLN A 347 15.18 13.36 3.27
N ALA A 348 13.93 13.16 2.84
CA ALA A 348 12.89 12.50 3.64
C ALA A 348 13.29 11.07 4.04
N LEU A 349 13.80 10.27 3.10
CA LEU A 349 14.26 8.91 3.39
C LEU A 349 15.45 8.92 4.37
N LYS A 350 16.40 9.85 4.22
CA LYS A 350 17.50 10.03 5.19
C LYS A 350 16.98 10.41 6.57
N TYR A 351 16.00 11.31 6.66
CA TYR A 351 15.35 11.70 7.91
C TYR A 351 14.68 10.50 8.60
N LEU A 352 14.06 9.62 7.80
CA LEU A 352 13.46 8.36 8.27
C LEU A 352 14.49 7.27 8.63
N GLY A 353 15.79 7.52 8.48
CA GLY A 353 16.86 6.60 8.86
C GLY A 353 17.33 5.63 7.76
N PHE A 354 16.85 5.78 6.53
CA PHE A 354 17.20 4.89 5.42
C PHE A 354 18.64 5.11 4.97
N LYS A 355 19.25 4.03 4.47
CA LYS A 355 20.49 4.07 3.71
C LYS A 355 20.19 4.20 2.23
N LEU A 356 20.89 5.09 1.54
CA LEU A 356 20.65 5.35 0.12
C LEU A 356 21.87 4.97 -0.71
N ALA A 357 21.65 4.20 -1.77
CA ALA A 357 22.68 3.79 -2.71
C ALA A 357 22.28 4.11 -4.15
N LEU A 358 23.24 4.53 -4.96
CA LEU A 358 23.11 4.59 -6.41
C LEU A 358 23.93 3.44 -7.01
N ILE A 359 23.29 2.57 -7.80
CA ILE A 359 23.99 1.53 -8.56
C ILE A 359 23.58 1.64 -10.02
N THR A 360 24.53 1.96 -10.91
CA THR A 360 24.21 2.25 -12.31
C THR A 360 25.20 1.69 -13.31
N SER A 361 24.69 1.29 -14.48
CA SER A 361 25.49 0.93 -15.64
C SER A 361 25.55 2.04 -16.70
N SER A 362 24.75 3.10 -16.55
CA SER A 362 24.54 4.14 -17.56
C SER A 362 25.45 5.36 -17.42
N ALA A 363 26.39 5.36 -16.48
CA ALA A 363 27.28 6.50 -16.26
C ALA A 363 28.64 6.07 -15.73
N SER A 364 29.60 6.98 -15.83
CA SER A 364 30.91 6.83 -15.20
C SER A 364 30.82 7.07 -13.68
N GLN A 365 31.79 6.52 -12.94
CA GLN A 365 31.93 6.74 -11.50
C GLN A 365 32.01 8.22 -11.10
N SER A 366 32.52 9.09 -11.98
CA SER A 366 32.59 10.54 -11.71
C SER A 366 31.21 11.20 -11.69
N ILE A 367 30.33 10.83 -12.63
CA ILE A 367 28.94 11.30 -12.67
C ILE A 367 28.16 10.77 -11.47
N ALA A 368 28.31 9.49 -11.16
CA ALA A 368 27.63 8.88 -10.02
C ALA A 368 28.03 9.53 -8.69
N ARG A 369 29.30 9.87 -8.49
CA ARG A 369 29.78 10.63 -7.31
C ARG A 369 29.24 12.06 -7.24
N HIS A 370 29.06 12.72 -8.40
CA HIS A 370 28.43 14.03 -8.43
C HIS A 370 26.99 13.96 -7.89
N VAL A 371 26.19 13.03 -8.43
CA VAL A 371 24.81 12.80 -7.99
C VAL A 371 24.76 12.35 -6.53
N GLN A 372 25.71 11.51 -6.09
CA GLN A 372 25.87 11.11 -4.69
C GLN A 372 25.98 12.32 -3.77
N SER A 373 26.91 13.23 -4.06
CA SER A 373 27.14 14.45 -3.26
C SER A 373 25.94 15.39 -3.31
N GLU A 374 25.28 15.47 -4.47
CA GLU A 374 24.17 16.39 -4.70
C GLU A 374 22.87 15.96 -4.00
N LEU A 375 22.65 14.65 -3.86
CA LEU A 375 21.47 14.06 -3.22
C LEU A 375 21.71 13.54 -1.79
N GLY A 376 22.97 13.52 -1.34
CA GLY A 376 23.34 13.00 -0.02
C GLY A 376 23.24 11.48 0.11
N LEU A 377 23.58 10.74 -0.96
CA LEU A 377 23.53 9.27 -0.95
C LEU A 377 24.75 8.69 -0.21
N ASP A 378 24.54 7.61 0.54
CA ASP A 378 25.59 6.94 1.32
C ASP A 378 26.57 6.18 0.41
N TYR A 379 26.07 5.60 -0.69
CA TYR A 379 26.84 4.81 -1.64
C TYR A 379 26.57 5.24 -3.08
N ALA A 380 27.61 5.20 -3.92
CA ALA A 380 27.46 5.34 -5.37
C ALA A 380 28.45 4.45 -6.11
N LEU A 381 27.93 3.53 -6.90
CA LEU A 381 28.67 2.54 -7.67
C LEU A 381 28.22 2.62 -9.12
N ALA A 382 29.18 2.74 -10.02
CA ALA A 382 28.90 2.84 -11.44
C ALA A 382 29.89 2.04 -12.28
N THR A 383 29.53 1.85 -13.55
CA THR A 383 30.48 1.36 -14.55
C THR A 383 31.67 2.31 -14.68
N GLU A 384 32.87 1.76 -14.81
CA GLU A 384 34.06 2.54 -15.13
C GLU A 384 34.19 2.70 -16.66
N ILE A 385 34.33 3.93 -17.13
CA ILE A 385 34.72 4.24 -18.51
C ILE A 385 36.23 4.48 -18.50
N GLU A 386 36.97 3.68 -19.25
CA GLU A 386 38.43 3.75 -19.28
C GLU A 386 38.89 5.03 -20.02
N VAL A 387 39.85 5.74 -19.41
CA VAL A 387 40.50 6.93 -19.96
C VAL A 387 41.98 6.63 -20.06
N ASP A 388 42.57 6.87 -21.22
CA ASP A 388 44.00 6.69 -21.42
C ASP A 388 44.77 7.76 -20.64
N PRO A 389 45.62 7.39 -19.66
CA PRO A 389 46.34 8.34 -18.82
C PRO A 389 47.35 9.20 -19.58
N ASN A 390 47.76 8.79 -20.79
CA ASN A 390 48.72 9.55 -21.59
C ASN A 390 48.06 10.59 -22.48
N THR A 391 46.84 10.33 -22.94
CA THR A 391 46.13 11.20 -23.89
C THR A 391 44.95 11.95 -23.27
N ASP A 392 44.54 11.58 -22.05
CA ASP A 392 43.35 12.07 -21.33
C ASP A 392 42.06 11.96 -22.17
N LYS A 393 42.00 10.92 -23.00
CA LYS A 393 40.87 10.59 -23.88
C LYS A 393 40.22 9.28 -23.49
N ILE A 394 38.92 9.19 -23.72
CA ILE A 394 38.13 7.97 -23.51
C ILE A 394 38.58 6.90 -24.51
N THR A 395 38.86 5.68 -24.03
CA THR A 395 39.35 4.57 -24.87
C THR A 395 38.25 3.83 -25.61
N GLY A 396 36.98 4.10 -25.26
CA GLY A 396 35.82 3.37 -25.78
C GLY A 396 35.58 2.01 -25.10
N LYS A 397 36.37 1.67 -24.07
CA LYS A 397 36.21 0.43 -23.30
C LYS A 397 35.65 0.69 -21.91
N HIS A 398 35.00 -0.33 -21.37
CA HIS A 398 34.66 -0.36 -19.96
C HIS A 398 35.85 -0.90 -19.16
N GLY A 399 36.09 -0.30 -17.99
CA GLY A 399 36.89 -0.94 -16.94
C GLY A 399 36.04 -2.02 -16.27
N THR A 400 35.67 -1.79 -15.02
CA THR A 400 34.69 -2.65 -14.34
C THR A 400 33.27 -2.41 -14.89
N LEU A 401 32.73 -3.36 -15.65
CA LEU A 401 31.37 -3.29 -16.19
C LEU A 401 30.34 -3.58 -15.08
N MET A 402 29.32 -2.73 -14.93
CA MET A 402 28.21 -2.97 -14.00
C MET A 402 27.06 -3.73 -14.70
N ASP A 403 27.05 -5.06 -14.64
CA ASP A 403 25.94 -5.89 -15.14
C ASP A 403 24.91 -6.18 -14.03
N ASN A 404 23.80 -6.84 -14.36
CA ASN A 404 22.74 -7.14 -13.39
C ASN A 404 23.23 -8.03 -12.23
N PHE A 405 24.15 -8.97 -12.48
CA PHE A 405 24.72 -9.82 -11.43
C PHE A 405 25.53 -8.98 -10.44
N ARG A 406 26.42 -8.12 -10.93
CA ARG A 406 27.20 -7.23 -10.07
C ARG A 406 26.34 -6.21 -9.33
N LYS A 407 25.26 -5.71 -9.95
CA LYS A 407 24.31 -4.84 -9.25
C LYS A 407 23.73 -5.54 -8.02
N VAL A 408 23.33 -6.80 -8.16
CA VAL A 408 22.83 -7.63 -7.05
C VAL A 408 23.93 -7.89 -6.01
N ASP A 409 25.15 -8.23 -6.43
CA ASP A 409 26.26 -8.48 -5.51
C ASP A 409 26.60 -7.24 -4.66
N TYR A 410 26.67 -6.06 -5.29
CA TYR A 410 26.93 -4.81 -4.58
C TYR A 410 25.77 -4.41 -3.66
N MET A 411 24.54 -4.61 -4.10
CA MET A 411 23.37 -4.39 -3.27
C MET A 411 23.43 -5.26 -2.00
N ARG A 412 23.71 -6.57 -2.15
CA ARG A 412 23.87 -7.49 -1.03
C ARG A 412 25.03 -7.07 -0.12
N LEU A 413 26.18 -6.71 -0.68
CA LEU A 413 27.34 -6.25 0.09
C LEU A 413 27.02 -5.01 0.94
N ILE A 414 26.27 -4.05 0.38
CA ILE A 414 25.86 -2.84 1.11
C ILE A 414 24.87 -3.22 2.21
N ALA A 415 23.88 -4.07 1.90
CA ALA A 415 22.90 -4.54 2.87
C ALA A 415 23.58 -5.27 4.05
N ASP A 416 24.50 -6.20 3.78
CA ASP A 416 25.27 -6.94 4.78
C ASP A 416 26.12 -5.99 5.63
N ARG A 417 26.80 -5.03 5.01
CA ARG A 417 27.63 -4.03 5.69
C ARG A 417 26.82 -3.17 6.67
N GLU A 418 25.61 -2.81 6.28
CA GLU A 418 24.69 -1.99 7.10
C GLU A 418 23.81 -2.86 8.02
N ASN A 419 23.96 -4.19 7.98
CA ASN A 419 23.17 -5.16 8.72
C ASN A 419 21.65 -4.98 8.44
N ILE A 420 21.30 -4.89 7.16
CA ILE A 420 19.93 -4.75 6.64
C ILE A 420 19.54 -6.08 6.00
N SER A 421 18.42 -6.67 6.44
CA SER A 421 17.88 -7.89 5.82
C SER A 421 17.37 -7.62 4.41
N GLN A 422 17.43 -8.62 3.52
CA GLN A 422 17.03 -8.47 2.11
C GLN A 422 15.57 -8.03 1.94
N GLU A 423 14.68 -8.40 2.86
CA GLU A 423 13.28 -7.93 2.93
C GLU A 423 13.16 -6.39 3.08
N ASN A 424 14.16 -5.73 3.65
CA ASN A 424 14.22 -4.28 3.86
C ASN A 424 15.09 -3.58 2.80
N VAL A 425 15.44 -4.29 1.73
CA VAL A 425 16.08 -3.71 0.54
C VAL A 425 14.99 -3.30 -0.45
N ILE A 426 15.08 -2.06 -0.92
CA ILE A 426 14.16 -1.41 -1.84
C ILE A 426 14.91 -1.05 -3.10
N VAL A 427 14.50 -1.59 -4.24
CA VAL A 427 15.14 -1.33 -5.53
C VAL A 427 14.21 -0.47 -6.39
N VAL A 428 14.68 0.71 -6.77
CA VAL A 428 13.96 1.68 -7.59
C VAL A 428 14.66 1.80 -8.94
N GLY A 429 13.98 1.46 -10.03
CA GLY A 429 14.58 1.49 -11.36
C GLY A 429 13.59 1.50 -12.51
N ASP A 430 14.10 1.84 -13.68
CA ASP A 430 13.39 1.75 -14.96
C ASP A 430 13.46 0.31 -15.50
N TYR A 431 12.59 -0.55 -14.97
CA TYR A 431 12.38 -1.93 -15.42
C TYR A 431 10.89 -2.30 -15.38
N VAL A 432 10.36 -2.85 -16.48
CA VAL A 432 8.98 -3.37 -16.50
C VAL A 432 8.90 -4.77 -15.89
N HIS A 433 9.98 -5.57 -15.99
CA HIS A 433 10.12 -6.88 -15.34
C HIS A 433 11.55 -7.08 -14.86
N ALA A 434 11.72 -7.49 -13.59
CA ALA A 434 13.03 -7.72 -13.00
C ALA A 434 13.06 -9.01 -12.19
N ASP A 435 12.83 -10.14 -12.86
CA ASP A 435 12.73 -11.47 -12.22
C ASP A 435 13.97 -11.81 -11.37
N TYR A 436 15.14 -11.35 -11.82
CA TYR A 436 16.40 -11.53 -11.10
C TYR A 436 16.43 -10.85 -9.71
N LEU A 437 15.45 -10.01 -9.37
CA LEU A 437 15.34 -9.32 -8.08
C LEU A 437 14.41 -10.03 -7.08
N PHE A 438 13.64 -11.04 -7.47
CA PHE A 438 12.63 -11.64 -6.58
C PHE A 438 13.22 -12.17 -5.27
N ASP A 439 14.35 -12.87 -5.35
CA ASP A 439 15.03 -13.44 -4.19
C ASP A 439 16.08 -12.49 -3.59
N GLN A 440 16.09 -11.23 -4.04
CA GLN A 440 17.16 -10.28 -3.76
C GLN A 440 16.70 -9.04 -2.99
N CYS A 441 15.42 -8.70 -3.03
CA CYS A 441 14.91 -7.54 -2.32
C CYS A 441 13.43 -7.70 -1.95
N GLY A 442 13.02 -7.01 -0.89
CA GLY A 442 11.62 -7.00 -0.45
C GLY A 442 10.73 -6.06 -1.26
N TYR A 443 11.28 -4.96 -1.78
CA TYR A 443 10.52 -3.98 -2.56
C TYR A 443 11.13 -3.81 -3.95
N ARG A 444 10.30 -4.02 -4.98
CA ARG A 444 10.63 -3.80 -6.39
C ARG A 444 9.73 -2.70 -6.93
N ILE A 445 10.31 -1.54 -7.14
CA ILE A 445 9.60 -0.33 -7.57
C ILE A 445 10.08 0.03 -8.97
N HIS A 446 9.17 -0.11 -9.93
CA HIS A 446 9.35 0.48 -11.25
C HIS A 446 9.14 1.99 -11.16
N PHE A 447 10.04 2.74 -11.79
CA PHE A 447 9.93 4.19 -11.90
C PHE A 447 10.65 4.69 -13.15
N ASN A 448 9.94 5.49 -13.94
CA ASN A 448 10.46 6.18 -15.12
C ASN A 448 10.07 7.66 -15.12
N SER A 449 11.05 8.54 -14.93
CA SER A 449 10.84 9.99 -14.88
C SER A 449 10.12 10.60 -16.11
N ARG A 450 10.08 9.93 -17.27
CA ARG A 450 9.30 10.37 -18.44
C ARG A 450 7.80 10.10 -18.28
N GLN A 451 7.45 9.00 -17.61
CA GLN A 451 6.07 8.58 -17.36
C GLN A 451 5.52 9.20 -16.07
N GLN A 452 6.16 8.93 -14.92
CA GLN A 452 5.69 9.40 -13.61
C GLN A 452 6.04 10.86 -13.33
N GLY A 453 7.14 11.39 -13.89
CA GLY A 453 7.55 12.79 -13.75
C GLY A 453 8.12 13.22 -12.39
N ASP A 454 7.61 12.69 -11.27
CA ASP A 454 7.94 13.10 -9.90
C ASP A 454 8.28 11.90 -9.01
N LEU A 455 9.49 11.91 -8.42
CA LEU A 455 9.97 10.81 -7.58
C LEU A 455 9.18 10.68 -6.26
N ARG A 456 8.36 11.68 -5.88
CA ARG A 456 7.52 11.59 -4.67
C ARG A 456 6.53 10.42 -4.70
N VAL A 457 6.18 9.92 -5.88
CA VAL A 457 5.41 8.66 -6.08
C VAL A 457 6.03 7.50 -5.29
N LEU A 458 7.36 7.47 -5.13
CA LEU A 458 8.07 6.48 -4.33
C LEU A 458 7.52 6.40 -2.90
N LEU A 459 7.27 7.54 -2.24
CA LEU A 459 6.81 7.54 -0.85
C LEU A 459 5.40 6.93 -0.73
N HIS A 460 4.53 7.17 -1.70
CA HIS A 460 3.21 6.52 -1.75
C HIS A 460 3.33 5.01 -1.94
N LEU A 461 4.26 4.55 -2.80
CA LEU A 461 4.55 3.12 -2.99
C LEU A 461 5.15 2.45 -1.74
N LEU A 462 5.75 3.24 -0.85
CA LEU A 462 6.21 2.78 0.47
C LEU A 462 5.09 2.85 1.55
N GLY A 463 3.88 3.27 1.20
CA GLY A 463 2.72 3.31 2.10
C GLY A 463 2.58 4.62 2.89
N TYR A 464 3.23 5.71 2.48
CA TYR A 464 3.01 7.04 3.06
C TYR A 464 1.82 7.74 2.36
N SER A 465 0.82 8.17 3.13
CA SER A 465 -0.27 9.02 2.63
C SER A 465 0.24 10.41 2.22
N GLU A 466 -0.54 11.17 1.46
CA GLU A 466 -0.15 12.53 1.07
C GLU A 466 0.14 13.43 2.26
N THR A 467 -0.65 13.36 3.33
CA THR A 467 -0.40 14.12 4.56
C THR A 467 1.00 13.84 5.09
N HIS A 468 1.37 12.56 5.20
CA HIS A 468 2.72 12.18 5.60
C HIS A 468 3.79 12.67 4.61
N VAL A 469 3.53 12.59 3.30
CA VAL A 469 4.48 13.05 2.28
C VAL A 469 4.72 14.56 2.40
N ARG A 470 3.67 15.36 2.58
CA ARG A 470 3.77 16.80 2.79
C ARG A 470 4.56 17.13 4.05
N GLU A 471 4.19 16.51 5.17
CA GLU A 471 4.89 16.67 6.45
C GLU A 471 6.37 16.28 6.35
N LEU A 472 6.69 15.14 5.76
CA LEU A 472 8.08 14.69 5.59
C LEU A 472 8.89 15.65 4.71
N VAL A 473 8.28 16.15 3.64
CA VAL A 473 8.91 17.12 2.75
C VAL A 473 9.14 18.47 3.44
N GLU A 474 8.24 18.91 4.32
CA GLU A 474 8.38 20.12 5.12
C GLU A 474 9.43 19.96 6.23
N LEU A 475 9.35 18.87 7.00
CA LEU A 475 10.32 18.54 8.05
C LEU A 475 11.73 18.40 7.49
N SER A 476 11.90 17.83 6.29
CA SER A 476 13.21 17.70 5.66
C SER A 476 13.86 19.03 5.24
N GLN A 477 13.08 20.12 5.15
CA GLN A 477 13.57 21.46 4.81
C GLN A 477 14.01 22.25 6.04
N THR A 478 13.44 21.95 7.21
CA THR A 478 13.88 22.49 8.49
C THR A 478 15.03 21.60 8.97
N GLY A 479 16.26 22.12 8.91
CA GLY A 479 17.41 21.38 9.43
C GLY A 479 17.22 20.98 10.90
N PRO A 480 18.08 20.14 11.49
CA PRO A 480 17.92 19.61 12.85
C PRO A 480 17.93 20.64 14.00
N ASN A 481 17.79 21.94 13.73
CA ASN A 481 18.09 23.00 14.68
C ASN A 481 17.03 24.09 14.86
N ASP A 482 15.86 24.01 14.23
CA ASP A 482 14.82 25.02 14.41
C ASP A 482 13.54 24.45 15.05
N SER A 483 13.46 24.68 16.36
CA SER A 483 12.26 24.85 17.18
C SER A 483 11.30 23.66 17.38
N TRP A 484 11.47 22.96 18.49
CA TRP A 484 10.37 22.41 19.28
C TRP A 484 9.54 23.55 19.90
N ASN A 485 8.82 24.32 19.09
CA ASN A 485 7.74 25.18 19.58
C ASN A 485 6.42 24.56 19.11
N THR A 486 5.85 23.69 19.94
CA THR A 486 4.44 23.33 19.88
C THR A 486 3.59 24.58 20.17
N PRO A 487 2.70 25.02 19.26
CA PRO A 487 1.63 25.93 19.62
C PRO A 487 0.61 25.15 20.45
N SER A 488 0.30 25.67 21.64
CA SER A 488 -0.66 25.10 22.57
C SER A 488 -2.05 24.97 21.94
N ILE A 489 -2.70 23.84 22.21
CA ILE A 489 -4.11 23.54 21.90
C ILE A 489 -4.99 24.47 22.75
N GLU A 490 -5.24 25.70 22.32
CA GLU A 490 -6.21 26.56 23.02
C GLU A 490 -6.89 27.64 22.16
N GLU A 491 -6.66 27.71 20.85
CA GLU A 491 -7.13 28.85 20.03
C GLU A 491 -8.15 28.52 18.92
N GLN A 492 -8.89 27.41 19.00
CA GLN A 492 -9.93 27.07 18.01
C GLN A 492 -11.28 26.61 18.60
N LEU A 493 -11.76 27.24 19.67
CA LEU A 493 -13.11 27.00 20.17
C LEU A 493 -13.83 28.30 20.53
N THR A 494 -14.59 28.85 19.58
CA THR A 494 -15.76 29.70 19.87
C THR A 494 -16.92 29.35 18.93
N PRO A 495 -18.11 28.98 19.43
CA PRO A 495 -19.27 28.65 18.61
C PRO A 495 -20.14 29.88 18.32
N ALA A 496 -20.61 30.03 17.09
CA ALA A 496 -21.64 31.00 16.73
C ALA A 496 -23.02 30.32 16.71
N ASN A 497 -23.90 30.76 17.63
CA ASN A 497 -25.33 30.47 17.62
C ASN A 497 -26.04 31.24 16.49
N SER A 498 -26.98 30.59 15.79
CA SER A 498 -28.38 31.08 15.75
C SER A 498 -29.33 30.10 15.05
N THR A 499 -30.35 29.72 15.81
CA THR A 499 -31.66 29.12 15.51
C THR A 499 -32.35 29.59 14.22
N VAL A 500 -33.00 28.64 13.51
CA VAL A 500 -34.22 28.90 12.72
C VAL A 500 -35.26 27.80 12.99
N VAL A 501 -36.51 28.26 13.03
CA VAL A 501 -37.74 27.64 13.53
C VAL A 501 -38.36 26.69 12.49
N ALA A 502 -39.01 25.64 12.97
CA ALA A 502 -39.77 24.66 12.20
C ALA A 502 -41.12 25.19 11.71
N GLU A 503 -41.54 24.76 10.52
CA GLU A 503 -42.96 24.64 10.14
C GLU A 503 -43.21 23.26 9.50
N MET A 504 -44.24 22.60 10.03
CA MET A 504 -44.85 21.35 9.57
C MET A 504 -45.80 21.65 8.42
N ASP A 505 -45.87 20.76 7.42
CA ASP A 505 -47.11 20.54 6.68
C ASP A 505 -47.28 19.05 6.32
N THR A 506 -48.52 18.60 6.47
CA THR A 506 -49.01 17.21 6.44
C THR A 506 -49.85 16.94 5.20
N THR A 507 -49.79 15.70 4.64
CA THR A 507 -50.86 14.90 3.96
C THR A 507 -50.17 13.79 3.15
N SER A 508 -50.26 12.47 3.39
CA SER A 508 -51.36 11.46 3.48
C SER A 508 -51.65 10.70 2.18
N GLN A 509 -51.83 9.38 2.32
CA GLN A 509 -52.46 8.33 1.44
C GLN A 509 -51.51 7.55 0.52
N ASP A 510 -51.26 6.26 0.82
CA ASP A 510 -52.02 5.02 0.47
C ASP A 510 -51.93 4.72 -1.05
N ASP A 511 -51.60 3.54 -1.55
CA ASP A 511 -52.13 2.22 -1.19
C ASP A 511 -51.29 1.07 -1.80
N SER A 512 -51.50 -0.13 -1.26
CA SER A 512 -51.32 -1.53 -1.73
C SER A 512 -50.91 -1.80 -3.21
N ASP A 513 -50.25 -2.90 -3.63
CA ASP A 513 -50.40 -4.29 -3.21
C ASP A 513 -49.32 -5.21 -3.87
N ARG A 514 -49.29 -6.45 -3.38
CA ARG A 514 -48.41 -7.63 -3.61
C ARG A 514 -48.12 -8.06 -5.06
N ASP A 515 -46.96 -8.71 -5.29
CA ASP A 515 -46.94 -10.18 -5.47
C ASP A 515 -45.53 -10.82 -5.61
N VAL A 516 -45.50 -12.08 -5.16
CA VAL A 516 -44.37 -13.01 -4.98
C VAL A 516 -44.14 -13.84 -6.24
N ALA A 517 -42.89 -14.06 -6.69
CA ALA A 517 -42.51 -15.28 -7.42
C ALA A 517 -41.00 -15.56 -7.52
N LEU A 518 -40.58 -16.59 -6.79
CA LEU A 518 -39.74 -17.74 -7.20
C LEU A 518 -38.29 -17.54 -7.69
N VAL A 519 -37.39 -17.95 -6.79
CA VAL A 519 -36.01 -18.39 -6.99
C VAL A 519 -35.88 -19.46 -8.08
N ARG A 520 -34.94 -19.28 -9.02
CA ARG A 520 -34.26 -20.39 -9.71
C ARG A 520 -32.77 -20.09 -9.88
N SER A 521 -31.96 -21.05 -9.41
CA SER A 521 -30.50 -21.08 -9.51
C SER A 521 -30.05 -21.16 -10.97
N THR A 522 -29.03 -20.39 -11.32
CA THR A 522 -28.21 -20.67 -12.51
C THR A 522 -26.75 -20.42 -12.18
N THR A 523 -26.00 -21.52 -12.22
CA THR A 523 -24.54 -21.60 -12.34
C THR A 523 -24.00 -20.57 -13.33
N LEU A 524 -23.14 -19.67 -12.86
CA LEU A 524 -22.40 -18.72 -13.68
C LEU A 524 -21.28 -19.45 -14.44
N THR A 525 -21.59 -19.87 -15.65
CA THR A 525 -20.61 -19.93 -16.74
C THR A 525 -20.88 -18.73 -17.65
N ASP A 526 -19.82 -18.11 -18.18
CA ASP A 526 -19.80 -17.08 -19.26
C ASP A 526 -19.82 -15.59 -18.77
N PRO A 527 -19.42 -14.55 -19.55
CA PRO A 527 -18.42 -14.36 -20.62
C PRO A 527 -17.40 -13.23 -20.32
N LEU A 528 -17.35 -12.69 -19.09
CA LEU A 528 -16.53 -11.51 -18.71
C LEU A 528 -15.00 -11.75 -18.75
N ALA A 529 -14.55 -13.00 -18.83
CA ALA A 529 -13.13 -13.35 -18.74
C ALA A 529 -12.26 -12.89 -19.93
N ARG A 530 -12.86 -12.40 -21.02
CA ARG A 530 -12.13 -11.98 -22.23
C ARG A 530 -12.07 -10.48 -22.50
N SER A 531 -12.95 -9.65 -21.95
CA SER A 531 -13.00 -8.21 -22.25
C SER A 531 -12.28 -7.31 -21.23
N VAL A 532 -11.74 -7.87 -20.15
CA VAL A 532 -11.09 -7.12 -19.05
C VAL A 532 -9.66 -6.68 -19.40
N TRP A 533 -9.09 -7.22 -20.48
CA TRP A 533 -7.67 -7.04 -20.86
C TRP A 533 -7.44 -5.95 -21.93
N ASP A 534 -8.50 -5.47 -22.57
CA ASP A 534 -8.45 -4.43 -23.60
C ASP A 534 -8.91 -3.09 -23.01
N LEU A 535 -8.09 -2.50 -22.13
CA LEU A 535 -8.30 -1.11 -21.68
C LEU A 535 -7.49 -0.16 -22.56
N GLU A 536 -8.18 0.71 -23.27
CA GLU A 536 -7.58 1.93 -23.84
C GLU A 536 -7.12 2.86 -22.70
N PRO A 537 -6.16 3.78 -22.93
CA PRO A 537 -5.76 4.76 -21.92
C PRO A 537 -7.01 5.49 -21.42
N LEU A 538 -7.29 5.38 -20.12
CA LEU A 538 -8.48 5.95 -19.49
C LEU A 538 -8.56 7.45 -19.79
N GLU A 539 -9.56 7.88 -20.56
CA GLU A 539 -9.86 9.29 -20.76
C GLU A 539 -10.26 9.89 -19.41
N GLY A 540 -9.48 10.86 -18.92
CA GLY A 540 -9.77 11.53 -17.65
C GLY A 540 -11.12 12.23 -17.73
N VAL A 541 -12.01 11.97 -16.77
CA VAL A 541 -13.25 12.71 -16.62
C VAL A 541 -12.90 14.15 -16.26
N SER A 542 -13.34 15.11 -17.08
CA SER A 542 -13.13 16.54 -16.86
C SER A 542 -13.81 17.02 -15.57
N PRO A 543 -13.16 17.90 -14.77
CA PRO A 543 -13.73 18.50 -13.56
C PRO A 543 -14.96 19.39 -13.80
N ASP A 544 -15.31 19.69 -15.07
CA ASP A 544 -16.47 20.53 -15.43
C ASP A 544 -17.81 19.78 -15.49
N SER A 545 -17.83 18.47 -15.29
CA SER A 545 -19.09 17.72 -15.16
C SER A 545 -19.62 17.87 -13.74
N ALA A 546 -20.88 18.31 -13.58
CA ALA A 546 -21.52 18.39 -12.27
C ALA A 546 -21.72 16.97 -11.72
N LEU A 547 -20.72 16.48 -10.98
CA LEU A 547 -20.72 15.15 -10.40
C LEU A 547 -21.54 15.18 -9.11
N GLU A 548 -22.59 14.37 -9.05
CA GLU A 548 -23.32 14.11 -7.80
C GLU A 548 -22.49 13.14 -6.95
N ARG A 549 -22.35 13.43 -5.65
CA ARG A 549 -21.67 12.54 -4.71
C ARG A 549 -22.68 11.55 -4.15
N CYS A 550 -22.35 10.27 -4.19
CA CYS A 550 -23.11 9.23 -3.51
C CYS A 550 -22.19 8.42 -2.59
N ASP A 551 -22.55 8.36 -1.31
CA ASP A 551 -21.87 7.51 -0.33
C ASP A 551 -22.65 6.20 -0.18
N ILE A 552 -21.98 5.09 -0.41
CA ILE A 552 -22.51 3.73 -0.34
C ILE A 552 -21.83 3.02 0.82
N ARG A 553 -22.64 2.37 1.65
CA ARG A 553 -22.17 1.62 2.81
C ARG A 553 -22.78 0.23 2.82
N VAL A 554 -21.94 -0.77 2.99
CA VAL A 554 -22.36 -2.18 2.95
C VAL A 554 -21.78 -2.92 4.15
N ILE A 555 -22.63 -3.67 4.85
CA ILE A 555 -22.24 -4.51 5.98
C ILE A 555 -22.89 -5.88 5.83
N GLY A 556 -22.13 -6.95 5.98
CA GLY A 556 -22.72 -8.30 5.88
C GLY A 556 -21.70 -9.43 6.03
N PRO A 557 -22.11 -10.70 5.81
CA PRO A 557 -21.17 -11.81 5.78
C PRO A 557 -20.14 -11.61 4.66
N ASP A 558 -18.88 -11.88 4.96
CA ASP A 558 -17.83 -11.86 3.95
C ASP A 558 -17.84 -13.13 3.09
N ALA A 559 -17.43 -12.99 1.83
CA ALA A 559 -17.29 -14.10 0.90
C ALA A 559 -16.20 -13.80 -0.14
N PRO A 560 -15.46 -14.81 -0.62
CA PRO A 560 -14.52 -14.66 -1.73
C PRO A 560 -15.19 -14.02 -2.96
N GLY A 561 -14.49 -13.10 -3.62
CA GLY A 561 -15.00 -12.39 -4.80
C GLY A 561 -16.08 -11.33 -4.54
N LEU A 562 -16.47 -11.09 -3.28
CA LEU A 562 -17.47 -10.07 -2.95
C LEU A 562 -17.06 -8.68 -3.45
N MET A 563 -15.77 -8.34 -3.37
CA MET A 563 -15.29 -7.05 -3.85
C MET A 563 -15.46 -6.85 -5.35
N GLU A 564 -15.15 -7.88 -6.13
CA GLU A 564 -15.32 -7.87 -7.59
C GLU A 564 -16.79 -7.67 -7.98
N LEU A 565 -17.70 -8.34 -7.26
CA LEU A 565 -19.13 -8.23 -7.50
C LEU A 565 -19.68 -6.84 -7.18
N LEU A 566 -19.24 -6.23 -6.09
CA LEU A 566 -19.70 -4.88 -5.70
C LEU A 566 -19.11 -3.78 -6.60
N LEU A 567 -17.90 -3.98 -7.15
CA LEU A 567 -17.26 -3.02 -8.07
C LEU A 567 -17.76 -3.14 -9.52
N GLY A 568 -18.28 -4.32 -9.92
CA GLY A 568 -18.81 -4.54 -11.26
C GLY A 568 -19.84 -3.49 -11.72
N PRO A 569 -20.89 -3.20 -10.92
CA PRO A 569 -21.85 -2.15 -11.23
C PRO A 569 -21.23 -0.76 -11.38
N VAL A 570 -20.25 -0.41 -10.53
CA VAL A 570 -19.55 0.89 -10.54
C VAL A 570 -18.81 1.09 -11.87
N VAL A 571 -18.11 0.05 -12.34
CA VAL A 571 -17.40 0.06 -13.63
C VAL A 571 -18.40 0.11 -14.79
N LYS A 572 -19.46 -0.70 -14.74
CA LYS A 572 -20.47 -0.82 -15.80
C LYS A 572 -21.19 0.51 -16.07
N THR A 573 -21.47 1.30 -15.03
CA THR A 573 -22.17 2.58 -15.15
C THR A 573 -21.23 3.77 -15.42
N GLY A 574 -19.92 3.54 -15.52
CA GLY A 574 -18.95 4.61 -15.79
C GLY A 574 -18.79 5.62 -14.64
N THR A 575 -19.26 5.28 -13.44
CA THR A 575 -19.08 6.10 -12.23
C THR A 575 -17.61 6.14 -11.81
N SER A 576 -17.21 7.16 -11.06
CA SER A 576 -15.82 7.29 -10.57
C SER A 576 -15.74 7.05 -9.07
N ILE A 577 -14.67 6.44 -8.57
CA ILE A 577 -14.49 6.20 -7.13
C ILE A 577 -13.78 7.40 -6.51
N GLY A 578 -14.45 8.09 -5.58
CA GLY A 578 -13.86 9.15 -4.78
C GLY A 578 -13.02 8.59 -3.64
N GLN A 579 -13.61 7.65 -2.89
CA GLN A 579 -12.98 7.00 -1.75
C GLN A 579 -13.52 5.58 -1.63
N ILE A 580 -12.69 4.65 -1.20
CA ILE A 580 -13.15 3.32 -0.79
C ILE A 580 -12.34 2.81 0.39
N VAL A 581 -13.05 2.24 1.34
CA VAL A 581 -12.50 1.66 2.55
C VAL A 581 -13.26 0.38 2.84
N THR A 582 -12.56 -0.74 2.94
CA THR A 582 -13.14 -2.04 3.28
C THR A 582 -12.34 -2.73 4.36
N TYR A 583 -13.05 -3.43 5.23
CA TYR A 583 -12.45 -4.22 6.29
C TYR A 583 -13.26 -5.49 6.50
N ASN A 584 -12.56 -6.59 6.67
CA ASN A 584 -13.12 -7.80 7.25
C ASN A 584 -12.80 -7.85 8.74
N LEU A 585 -13.84 -7.97 9.56
CA LEU A 585 -13.70 -8.24 10.98
C LEU A 585 -14.43 -9.53 11.34
N HIS A 586 -13.67 -10.58 11.64
CA HIS A 586 -14.17 -11.91 12.00
C HIS A 586 -15.23 -12.50 11.06
N GLY A 587 -15.02 -12.36 9.75
CA GLY A 587 -15.94 -12.88 8.72
C GLY A 587 -17.14 -11.98 8.45
N VAL A 588 -17.09 -10.74 8.94
CA VAL A 588 -18.05 -9.69 8.61
C VAL A 588 -17.36 -8.67 7.75
N PHE A 589 -17.88 -8.47 6.54
CA PHE A 589 -17.41 -7.47 5.60
C PHE A 589 -18.07 -6.12 5.90
N CYS A 590 -17.25 -5.08 5.94
CA CYS A 590 -17.67 -3.68 5.95
C CYS A 590 -17.05 -2.98 4.75
N MET A 591 -17.84 -2.14 4.09
CA MET A 591 -17.38 -1.23 3.06
C MET A 591 -18.05 0.12 3.22
N GLY A 592 -17.24 1.17 3.15
CA GLY A 592 -17.68 2.51 2.76
C GLY A 592 -17.06 2.85 1.42
N MET A 593 -17.86 3.34 0.49
CA MET A 593 -17.44 3.72 -0.84
C MET A 593 -18.14 5.00 -1.24
N GLN A 594 -17.37 6.03 -1.55
CA GLN A 594 -17.84 7.25 -2.16
C GLN A 594 -17.68 7.13 -3.67
N ILE A 595 -18.77 7.34 -4.40
CA ILE A 595 -18.77 7.41 -5.86
C ILE A 595 -19.21 8.80 -6.33
N TYR A 596 -18.69 9.18 -7.48
CA TYR A 596 -19.08 10.37 -8.22
C TYR A 596 -19.78 9.93 -9.50
N VAL A 597 -20.94 10.51 -9.74
CA VAL A 597 -21.82 10.13 -10.84
C VAL A 597 -22.12 11.33 -11.73
N THR A 598 -22.09 11.11 -13.04
CA THR A 598 -22.33 12.14 -14.07
C THR A 598 -23.81 12.46 -14.28
N ASP A 599 -24.69 11.49 -14.01
CA ASP A 599 -26.13 11.63 -14.22
C ASP A 599 -26.95 10.74 -13.27
N PRO A 600 -28.20 11.13 -12.94
CA PRO A 600 -29.04 10.38 -12.01
C PRO A 600 -29.44 8.96 -12.46
N GLU A 601 -29.50 8.69 -13.78
CA GLU A 601 -29.89 7.36 -14.28
C GLU A 601 -28.78 6.33 -14.00
N SER A 602 -27.54 6.69 -14.33
CA SER A 602 -26.35 5.89 -14.02
C SER A 602 -26.21 5.62 -12.51
N ARG A 603 -26.58 6.59 -11.67
CA ARG A 603 -26.60 6.44 -10.20
C ARG A 603 -27.62 5.39 -9.79
N ASP A 604 -28.87 5.54 -10.24
CA ASP A 604 -29.97 4.66 -9.83
C ASP A 604 -29.73 3.23 -10.31
N ASP A 605 -29.19 3.04 -11.51
CA ASP A 605 -28.85 1.71 -12.03
C ASP A 605 -27.68 1.08 -11.25
N CYS A 606 -26.66 1.86 -10.90
CA CYS A 606 -25.56 1.40 -10.05
C CYS A 606 -26.07 0.97 -8.67
N LEU A 607 -26.87 1.80 -8.02
CA LEU A 607 -27.43 1.54 -6.70
C LEU A 607 -28.38 0.33 -6.70
N LYS A 608 -29.24 0.19 -7.73
CA LYS A 608 -30.12 -0.97 -7.88
C LYS A 608 -29.33 -2.28 -8.01
N ASP A 609 -28.29 -2.30 -8.84
CA ASP A 609 -27.47 -3.49 -9.04
C ASP A 609 -26.74 -3.86 -7.73
N ILE A 610 -26.15 -2.90 -7.02
CA ILE A 610 -25.50 -3.13 -5.71
C ILE A 610 -26.52 -3.58 -4.66
N LEU A 611 -27.72 -2.99 -4.62
CA LEU A 611 -28.79 -3.36 -3.69
C LEU A 611 -29.26 -4.80 -3.93
N PHE A 612 -29.36 -5.22 -5.20
CA PHE A 612 -29.73 -6.60 -5.54
C PHE A 612 -28.65 -7.60 -5.09
N ILE A 613 -27.37 -7.26 -5.31
CA ILE A 613 -26.23 -8.09 -4.92
C ILE A 613 -26.16 -8.25 -3.39
N THR A 614 -26.34 -7.15 -2.66
CA THR A 614 -26.28 -7.13 -1.19
C THR A 614 -27.47 -7.87 -0.57
N HIS A 615 -28.69 -7.60 -1.04
CA HIS A 615 -29.90 -8.28 -0.57
C HIS A 615 -29.83 -9.80 -0.83
N GLY A 616 -29.39 -10.22 -2.02
CA GLY A 616 -29.23 -11.63 -2.37
C GLY A 616 -28.22 -12.40 -1.52
N ARG A 617 -27.37 -11.69 -0.76
CA ARG A 617 -26.36 -12.27 0.15
C ARG A 617 -26.65 -12.03 1.64
N GLY A 618 -27.82 -11.48 1.98
CA GLY A 618 -28.16 -11.16 3.36
C GLY A 618 -27.25 -10.08 3.97
N MET A 619 -26.85 -9.11 3.15
CA MET A 619 -26.09 -7.94 3.57
C MET A 619 -27.02 -6.72 3.68
N ASP A 620 -26.68 -5.84 4.60
CA ASP A 620 -27.34 -4.55 4.76
C ASP A 620 -26.60 -3.49 3.95
N MET A 621 -27.33 -2.72 3.15
CA MET A 621 -26.83 -1.58 2.39
C MET A 621 -27.52 -0.30 2.86
N GLN A 622 -26.73 0.74 3.05
CA GLN A 622 -27.19 2.11 3.25
C GLN A 622 -26.53 3.00 2.21
N TYR A 623 -27.24 4.04 1.75
CA TYR A 623 -26.64 5.04 0.87
C TYR A 623 -27.19 6.43 1.17
N SER A 624 -26.39 7.44 0.86
CA SER A 624 -26.78 8.85 0.91
C SER A 624 -26.32 9.55 -0.35
N THR A 625 -27.10 10.53 -0.82
CA THR A 625 -26.74 11.38 -1.95
C THR A 625 -26.55 12.82 -1.46
N GLN A 626 -25.56 13.50 -2.04
CA GLN A 626 -25.29 14.91 -1.80
C GLN A 626 -25.06 15.61 -3.14
N GLU A 627 -25.78 16.71 -3.38
CA GLU A 627 -25.44 17.63 -4.47
C GLU A 627 -24.08 18.27 -4.18
N SER A 628 -23.18 18.27 -5.15
CA SER A 628 -21.84 18.86 -4.97
C SER A 628 -21.94 20.38 -4.79
N LEU A 629 -21.21 20.90 -3.79
CA LEU A 629 -20.90 22.32 -3.67
C LEU A 629 -20.06 22.78 -4.89
N PRO A 630 -20.15 24.04 -5.32
CA PRO A 630 -19.45 24.53 -6.51
C PRO A 630 -17.93 24.36 -6.36
N THR A 631 -17.31 24.07 -7.50
CA THR A 631 -15.88 23.85 -7.74
C THR A 631 -14.96 24.75 -6.90
N LEU A 632 -13.94 24.14 -6.28
CA LEU A 632 -12.76 24.88 -5.81
C LEU A 632 -12.08 25.55 -7.02
N PRO A 633 -11.48 26.74 -6.84
CA PRO A 633 -10.92 27.51 -7.95
C PRO A 633 -9.86 26.71 -8.72
N SER A 634 -9.80 26.96 -10.03
CA SER A 634 -8.89 26.27 -10.94
C SER A 634 -7.42 26.53 -10.57
N PHE A 635 -6.53 25.62 -10.96
CA PHE A 635 -5.09 25.72 -10.73
C PHE A 635 -4.45 27.04 -11.23
N ALA A 636 -5.09 27.72 -12.19
CA ALA A 636 -4.64 29.02 -12.70
C ALA A 636 -4.71 30.14 -11.65
N ASP A 637 -5.57 30.00 -10.64
CA ASP A 637 -5.79 31.00 -9.59
C ASP A 637 -4.75 30.90 -8.45
N LEU A 638 -4.06 29.75 -8.34
CA LEU A 638 -3.04 29.49 -7.31
C LEU A 638 -1.61 29.80 -7.75
N GLU A 639 -1.36 30.01 -9.06
CA GLU A 639 -0.02 30.32 -9.59
C GLU A 639 0.29 31.83 -9.71
N ASN A 640 -0.65 32.73 -9.39
CA ASN A 640 -0.46 34.18 -9.53
C ASN A 640 -0.72 34.95 -8.21
N PRO A 641 0.25 35.08 -7.29
CA PRO A 641 0.10 35.88 -6.07
C PRO A 641 0.32 37.40 -6.28
N THR A 642 0.24 37.90 -7.51
CA THR A 642 0.46 39.34 -7.79
C THR A 642 -0.59 39.91 -8.73
N GLY A 643 -1.67 40.47 -8.17
CA GLY A 643 -2.67 41.13 -9.00
C GLY A 643 -3.95 41.62 -8.31
N HIS A 644 -3.87 42.21 -7.11
CA HIS A 644 -4.99 43.00 -6.57
C HIS A 644 -4.63 44.48 -6.49
N SER A 645 -5.10 45.24 -7.48
CA SER A 645 -5.43 46.66 -7.31
C SER A 645 -6.75 46.76 -6.54
N PRO A 646 -6.89 47.70 -5.57
CA PRO A 646 -8.13 47.84 -4.82
C PRO A 646 -9.12 48.67 -5.64
N SER A 647 -10.27 48.09 -5.98
CA SER A 647 -11.44 48.86 -6.40
C SER A 647 -12.71 48.23 -5.86
N ASP A 648 -13.25 48.91 -4.84
CA ASP A 648 -14.65 49.08 -4.47
C ASP A 648 -15.68 48.01 -4.90
N GLY A 649 -16.26 47.36 -3.89
CA GLY A 649 -17.49 46.60 -4.01
C GLY A 649 -18.01 46.20 -2.63
N MET A 650 -18.80 47.09 -2.02
CA MET A 650 -19.61 46.77 -0.83
C MET A 650 -20.58 45.62 -1.17
N CYS A 651 -20.65 44.59 -0.33
CA CYS A 651 -21.76 43.65 -0.32
C CYS A 651 -22.39 43.61 1.08
N ASN A 652 -23.69 43.90 1.10
CA ASN A 652 -24.64 43.75 2.21
C ASN A 652 -24.89 42.28 2.54
#